data_AF-A0A970U836-F1
#
_entry.id   AF-A0A970U836-F1
#
_cell.length_a   1.000
_cell.length_b   1.000
_cell.length_c   1.000
_cell.angle_alpha   90.00
_cell.angle_beta   90.00
_cell.angle_gamma   90.00
#
_symmetry.space_group_name_H-M   'P 1'
#
loop_
_entity.id
_entity.type
_entity.pdbx_description
1 polymer ?
#
loop_
_entity_poly.entity_id
_entity_poly.type
_entity_poly.pdbx_seq_one_letter_code
_entity_poly.pdbx_strand_id
1 'polypeptide(L)'
;NNGQITIDGQMEIIGGELSNNEAGKVTVNGFLRFADGAKLSNSGAVTGGESGGIMLDNPSDATTPLTITGLSFYDNADTTAAELNGQFHYDAEKWVRESGGPGPGGPGPGGDNPGGFAGKDTDNNGNYVISEDLIIDSENSVSLNSGTVTVSTGVTLTIKSNGRIELHGMTLTNNGTIVVAAATDEEVQGRLEMRDDGENHGKLSNIGQFTINGSAEFMDGAELSNSGTVTVNNQLLFANGAKIANSSGTVAGGENGRILLDSPSNAPPEDPRVSVTDLIFYQNSDKPTDDYDGEFKCESGKWIRTAYIVTVTVENPEYGGVTNVGSNTVFGLKDLVLTITPNSGYMVSEVPVILDEGMPENWSWNLINAGSGAFEFPLENIQSDFSITVVFVQADIAGLLQNSFAILEENSNDAGSIAAALAEEFACYGYTINTGDISVSGISVDGLIDAGYGTFDFTVSGSEPETGYIVPQATDILFKLDGIHDETPVNEICIAHLSDWVAGEFGVPAMDSGTMNIFGAGGVIAMPFSTAVDSAFGDYNAVEKPFYFVEYHIVSSHVNWFGFKVIQDDALCVKVSPGSKEGEQKTLQWEVGKYAVLNDGAYSSNIFFGNDSFTLSLPKAGIGGAVELTVAAASSPGYAVEDKGDGTYAVEFFSDYYDSIALDLTFDETEQRTLNINRVGVEIGDYRSNGEQNVFHGTQSSTSIDYSEHDYQIFATYCIPDGGFLPPYGLSVIFTWADGSTTLRTITDPCKNPHPMAMELYTANGVFHYDNHADCCDYLLYAGTEAEAPVKINVTVLKGDPTAASFGGVFFGSGAGITWEPAG
;
A
#
# COMPACT_ATOMS: atom_id res chain seq x y z
N ASN A 1 -19.76 72.66 -23.45
CA ASN A 1 -18.77 72.91 -24.51
C ASN A 1 -19.50 73.28 -25.80
N ASN A 2 -19.19 74.46 -26.35
CA ASN A 2 -19.71 74.97 -27.63
C ASN A 2 -18.55 75.25 -28.62
N GLY A 3 -17.33 74.84 -28.27
CA GLY A 3 -16.09 75.05 -29.04
C GLY A 3 -15.24 73.79 -28.97
N GLN A 4 -13.92 73.91 -28.79
CA GLN A 4 -13.03 72.74 -28.70
C GLN A 4 -12.37 72.60 -27.32
N ILE A 5 -12.36 71.37 -26.81
CA ILE A 5 -11.61 70.96 -25.62
C ILE A 5 -10.68 69.80 -26.03
N THR A 6 -9.39 69.90 -25.70
CA THR A 6 -8.40 68.84 -25.90
C THR A 6 -7.75 68.48 -24.58
N ILE A 7 -7.67 67.20 -24.27
CA ILE A 7 -7.16 66.66 -23.00
C ILE A 7 -5.96 65.77 -23.32
N ASP A 8 -4.76 66.32 -23.19
CA ASP A 8 -3.50 65.60 -23.41
C ASP A 8 -2.89 65.05 -22.10
N GLY A 9 -3.42 65.48 -20.95
CA GLY A 9 -3.09 64.98 -19.61
C GLY A 9 -4.28 64.28 -18.96
N GLN A 10 -4.55 64.53 -17.67
CA GLN A 10 -5.69 63.94 -16.96
C GLN A 10 -6.75 64.98 -16.58
N MET A 11 -8.03 64.63 -16.75
CA MET A 11 -9.19 65.41 -16.28
C MET A 11 -10.20 64.50 -15.58
N GLU A 12 -10.80 64.96 -14.48
CA GLU A 12 -11.74 64.17 -13.68
C GLU A 12 -12.97 64.99 -13.27
N ILE A 13 -14.15 64.36 -13.31
CA ILE A 13 -15.45 64.98 -12.99
C ILE A 13 -16.21 64.07 -12.02
N ILE A 14 -16.47 64.59 -10.81
CA ILE A 14 -17.08 63.84 -9.70
C ILE A 14 -18.40 64.53 -9.31
N GLY A 15 -19.53 63.82 -9.42
CA GLY A 15 -20.88 64.33 -9.14
C GLY A 15 -21.37 65.52 -9.99
N GLY A 16 -20.58 65.98 -10.98
CA GLY A 16 -20.87 67.12 -11.85
C GLY A 16 -21.27 66.72 -13.29
N GLU A 17 -21.55 67.70 -14.17
CA GLU A 17 -21.94 67.44 -15.56
C GLU A 17 -20.99 68.10 -16.59
N LEU A 18 -20.58 67.34 -17.60
CA LEU A 18 -20.00 67.84 -18.84
C LEU A 18 -21.02 67.77 -19.97
N SER A 19 -21.54 68.92 -20.41
CA SER A 19 -22.46 68.99 -21.54
C SER A 19 -21.71 69.44 -22.80
N ASN A 20 -21.64 68.60 -23.83
CA ASN A 20 -21.00 68.91 -25.12
C ASN A 20 -22.07 69.04 -26.21
N ASN A 21 -22.23 70.25 -26.74
CA ASN A 21 -23.31 70.55 -27.67
C ASN A 21 -22.87 70.25 -29.12
N GLU A 22 -23.81 70.20 -30.05
CA GLU A 22 -23.62 69.74 -31.45
C GLU A 22 -22.42 70.38 -32.19
N ALA A 23 -22.17 71.68 -31.99
CA ALA A 23 -21.03 72.39 -32.59
C ALA A 23 -19.69 72.20 -31.83
N GLY A 24 -19.72 71.52 -30.68
CA GLY A 24 -18.60 71.30 -29.78
C GLY A 24 -17.83 70.02 -30.06
N LYS A 25 -16.50 70.08 -29.94
CA LYS A 25 -15.58 68.94 -30.07
C LYS A 25 -14.77 68.72 -28.80
N VAL A 26 -14.71 67.48 -28.35
CA VAL A 26 -13.85 67.03 -27.24
C VAL A 26 -12.90 65.95 -27.76
N THR A 27 -11.60 66.10 -27.50
CA THR A 27 -10.59 65.13 -27.91
C THR A 27 -9.75 64.71 -26.71
N VAL A 28 -9.67 63.42 -26.44
CA VAL A 28 -8.99 62.83 -25.28
C VAL A 28 -7.77 62.06 -25.77
N ASN A 29 -6.57 62.60 -25.55
CA ASN A 29 -5.31 61.95 -25.89
C ASN A 29 -4.58 61.41 -24.64
N GLY A 30 -4.95 61.90 -23.46
CA GLY A 30 -4.53 61.38 -22.15
C GLY A 30 -5.66 60.62 -21.47
N PHE A 31 -6.17 61.10 -20.32
CA PHE A 31 -7.15 60.35 -19.52
C PHE A 31 -8.31 61.22 -19.02
N LEU A 32 -9.54 60.71 -19.12
CA LEU A 32 -10.76 61.37 -18.63
C LEU A 32 -11.59 60.44 -17.74
N ARG A 33 -11.88 60.83 -16.49
CA ARG A 33 -12.66 60.00 -15.53
C ARG A 33 -13.96 60.66 -15.08
N PHE A 34 -15.02 59.85 -14.96
CA PHE A 34 -16.32 60.21 -14.37
C PHE A 34 -16.64 59.32 -13.17
N ALA A 35 -16.99 59.92 -12.03
CA ALA A 35 -17.30 59.20 -10.79
C ALA A 35 -18.45 59.83 -9.96
N ASP A 36 -18.96 59.09 -8.98
CA ASP A 36 -19.94 59.51 -7.96
C ASP A 36 -21.18 60.23 -8.52
N GLY A 37 -21.87 59.60 -9.47
CA GLY A 37 -23.12 60.16 -10.04
C GLY A 37 -22.93 61.31 -11.04
N ALA A 38 -21.71 61.49 -11.55
CA ALA A 38 -21.40 62.43 -12.64
C ALA A 38 -22.16 62.13 -13.94
N LYS A 39 -22.26 63.14 -14.81
CA LYS A 39 -23.07 63.10 -16.04
C LYS A 39 -22.32 63.61 -17.27
N LEU A 40 -22.56 62.96 -18.41
CA LEU A 40 -22.11 63.41 -19.74
C LEU A 40 -23.31 63.52 -20.67
N SER A 41 -23.54 64.74 -21.17
CA SER A 41 -24.61 65.04 -22.11
C SER A 41 -24.01 65.46 -23.44
N ASN A 42 -23.88 64.51 -24.38
CA ASN A 42 -23.21 64.74 -25.65
C ASN A 42 -24.18 64.78 -26.84
N SER A 43 -24.04 65.82 -27.66
CA SER A 43 -24.66 65.94 -28.99
C SER A 43 -23.65 66.35 -30.08
N GLY A 44 -22.40 66.66 -29.69
CA GLY A 44 -21.29 66.98 -30.58
C GLY A 44 -20.28 65.82 -30.71
N ALA A 45 -19.07 66.10 -31.17
CA ALA A 45 -18.06 65.06 -31.42
C ALA A 45 -17.16 64.83 -30.19
N VAL A 46 -17.01 63.56 -29.78
CA VAL A 46 -16.09 63.13 -28.72
C VAL A 46 -15.22 61.99 -29.26
N THR A 47 -13.90 62.19 -29.28
CA THR A 47 -12.96 61.26 -29.92
C THR A 47 -11.72 61.06 -29.06
N GLY A 48 -11.08 59.89 -29.15
CA GLY A 48 -9.76 59.64 -28.54
C GLY A 48 -8.60 59.77 -29.52
N GLY A 49 -7.39 59.97 -29.00
CA GLY A 49 -6.12 59.75 -29.70
C GLY A 49 -5.48 58.41 -29.33
N GLU A 50 -4.32 58.07 -29.91
CA GLU A 50 -3.67 56.74 -29.77
C GLU A 50 -3.39 56.30 -28.33
N SER A 51 -3.34 57.23 -27.37
CA SER A 51 -3.11 56.95 -25.95
C SER A 51 -4.26 57.45 -25.05
N GLY A 52 -5.40 57.78 -25.67
CA GLY A 52 -6.56 58.37 -25.03
C GLY A 52 -7.49 57.36 -24.36
N GLY A 53 -7.76 57.52 -23.07
CA GLY A 53 -8.63 56.66 -22.28
C GLY A 53 -9.76 57.39 -21.54
N ILE A 54 -10.90 56.73 -21.39
CA ILE A 54 -12.04 57.15 -20.55
C ILE A 54 -12.31 56.09 -19.49
N MET A 55 -12.43 56.50 -18.23
CA MET A 55 -12.83 55.63 -17.11
C MET A 55 -14.21 56.02 -16.58
N LEU A 56 -15.08 55.02 -16.50
CA LEU A 56 -16.40 55.12 -15.90
C LEU A 56 -16.39 54.29 -14.62
N ASP A 57 -16.52 54.96 -13.48
CA ASP A 57 -16.36 54.31 -12.18
C ASP A 57 -17.51 54.70 -11.25
N ASN A 58 -18.42 53.77 -11.03
CA ASN A 58 -19.51 53.89 -10.07
C ASN A 58 -19.20 53.00 -8.86
N PRO A 59 -18.92 53.57 -7.67
CA PRO A 59 -18.67 52.79 -6.46
C PRO A 59 -19.84 51.85 -6.13
N SER A 60 -19.56 50.65 -5.62
CA SER A 60 -20.55 49.60 -5.32
C SER A 60 -21.65 50.01 -4.32
N ASP A 61 -21.44 51.09 -3.58
CA ASP A 61 -22.24 51.63 -2.49
C ASP A 61 -22.86 53.01 -2.81
N ALA A 62 -22.64 53.55 -4.01
CA ALA A 62 -23.18 54.84 -4.43
C ALA A 62 -24.69 54.76 -4.79
N THR A 63 -25.52 55.53 -4.10
CA THR A 63 -27.00 55.49 -4.27
C THR A 63 -27.50 56.14 -5.56
N THR A 64 -26.63 56.81 -6.32
CA THR A 64 -27.03 57.60 -7.50
C THR A 64 -26.23 57.16 -8.71
N PRO A 65 -26.86 56.58 -9.75
CA PRO A 65 -26.15 56.01 -10.89
C PRO A 65 -25.55 57.07 -11.82
N LEU A 66 -24.44 56.74 -12.49
CA LEU A 66 -23.85 57.54 -13.56
C LEU A 66 -24.85 57.72 -14.72
N THR A 67 -24.76 58.82 -15.47
CA THR A 67 -25.65 59.05 -16.64
C THR A 67 -24.86 59.58 -17.83
N ILE A 68 -24.71 58.77 -18.88
CA ILE A 68 -23.97 59.09 -20.09
C ILE A 68 -24.92 59.04 -21.30
N THR A 69 -24.95 60.09 -22.09
CA THR A 69 -25.82 60.19 -23.28
C THR A 69 -25.04 60.66 -24.50
N GLY A 70 -25.36 60.08 -25.67
CA GLY A 70 -24.76 60.47 -26.95
C GLY A 70 -23.30 60.04 -27.14
N LEU A 71 -22.86 59.00 -26.44
CA LEU A 71 -21.58 58.32 -26.62
C LEU A 71 -21.83 56.82 -26.78
N SER A 72 -21.13 56.18 -27.72
CA SER A 72 -21.33 54.77 -28.06
C SER A 72 -20.15 53.92 -27.58
N PHE A 73 -20.47 52.81 -26.90
CA PHE A 73 -19.51 51.85 -26.37
C PHE A 73 -19.77 50.45 -26.96
N TYR A 74 -18.74 49.61 -27.03
CA TYR A 74 -18.85 48.24 -27.56
C TYR A 74 -18.65 47.23 -26.42
N ASP A 75 -19.76 46.82 -25.79
CA ASP A 75 -19.88 45.69 -24.87
C ASP A 75 -21.26 45.05 -25.09
N ASN A 76 -21.39 43.73 -24.98
CA ASN A 76 -22.55 42.99 -25.49
C ASN A 76 -23.78 43.07 -24.56
N ALA A 77 -24.88 43.52 -25.16
CA ALA A 77 -26.31 43.36 -24.84
C ALA A 77 -26.92 44.06 -23.59
N ASP A 78 -27.68 45.14 -23.88
CA ASP A 78 -28.71 45.85 -23.10
C ASP A 78 -28.49 46.02 -21.59
N THR A 79 -27.89 47.16 -21.23
CA THR A 79 -27.54 47.44 -19.85
C THR A 79 -27.80 48.90 -19.43
N THR A 80 -28.24 49.06 -18.18
CA THR A 80 -28.44 50.39 -17.55
C THR A 80 -27.10 50.92 -17.03
N ALA A 81 -26.94 52.23 -16.86
CA ALA A 81 -25.64 52.89 -16.68
C ALA A 81 -24.72 52.36 -15.55
N ALA A 82 -25.21 51.52 -14.64
CA ALA A 82 -24.42 50.83 -13.62
C ALA A 82 -23.53 49.70 -14.17
N GLU A 83 -23.87 49.13 -15.32
CA GLU A 83 -23.16 47.98 -15.91
C GLU A 83 -21.96 48.39 -16.79
N LEU A 84 -21.76 49.69 -17.02
CA LEU A 84 -20.67 50.25 -17.83
C LEU A 84 -19.42 50.64 -17.01
N ASN A 85 -19.20 50.01 -15.86
CA ASN A 85 -18.05 50.28 -15.01
C ASN A 85 -16.75 49.73 -15.61
N GLY A 86 -15.76 50.58 -15.88
CA GLY A 86 -14.45 50.17 -16.39
C GLY A 86 -13.75 51.22 -17.25
N GLN A 87 -12.56 50.85 -17.73
CA GLN A 87 -11.75 51.70 -18.60
C GLN A 87 -12.00 51.38 -20.07
N PHE A 88 -11.99 52.41 -20.91
CA PHE A 88 -12.25 52.31 -22.34
C PHE A 88 -11.22 53.13 -23.12
N HIS A 89 -10.70 52.58 -24.21
CA HIS A 89 -9.89 53.31 -25.19
C HIS A 89 -10.68 53.56 -26.47
N TYR A 90 -10.24 54.51 -27.29
CA TYR A 90 -10.90 54.82 -28.55
C TYR A 90 -10.25 54.07 -29.71
N ASP A 91 -11.00 53.17 -30.35
CA ASP A 91 -10.59 52.43 -31.54
C ASP A 91 -11.60 52.60 -32.67
N ALA A 92 -11.10 52.82 -33.89
CA ALA A 92 -11.87 52.89 -35.13
C ALA A 92 -13.21 53.66 -35.01
N GLU A 93 -13.15 54.85 -34.40
CA GLU A 93 -14.28 55.78 -34.17
C GLU A 93 -15.27 55.40 -33.05
N LYS A 94 -14.90 54.47 -32.16
CA LYS A 94 -15.75 54.02 -31.04
C LYS A 94 -14.93 53.81 -29.77
N TRP A 95 -15.60 53.87 -28.62
CA TRP A 95 -14.96 53.56 -27.34
C TRP A 95 -15.14 52.07 -27.01
N VAL A 96 -14.02 51.37 -26.86
CA VAL A 96 -13.95 49.92 -26.65
C VAL A 96 -13.48 49.66 -25.22
N ARG A 97 -14.16 48.76 -24.52
CA ARG A 97 -13.84 48.41 -23.13
C ARG A 97 -12.49 47.68 -23.11
N GLU A 98 -11.59 48.16 -22.27
CA GLU A 98 -10.37 47.43 -21.96
C GLU A 98 -10.77 46.26 -21.06
N SER A 99 -10.70 45.04 -21.61
CA SER A 99 -10.87 43.83 -20.82
C SER A 99 -9.83 43.85 -19.69
N GLY A 100 -10.29 43.90 -18.44
CA GLY A 100 -9.42 44.01 -17.29
C GLY A 100 -8.38 42.90 -17.22
N GLY A 101 -7.11 43.25 -17.47
CA GLY A 101 -6.09 43.00 -16.46
C GLY A 101 -6.27 44.02 -15.31
N PRO A 102 -5.80 43.70 -14.10
CA PRO A 102 -6.08 44.44 -12.87
C PRO A 102 -5.47 45.85 -12.89
N GLY A 103 -6.03 46.73 -12.07
CA GLY A 103 -5.45 48.05 -11.79
C GLY A 103 -4.01 47.99 -11.24
N PRO A 104 -3.34 49.16 -11.15
CA PRO A 104 -1.88 49.28 -11.19
C PRO A 104 -1.20 49.02 -9.84
N GLY A 105 -0.18 48.18 -9.88
CA GLY A 105 0.96 48.16 -8.97
C GLY A 105 2.17 47.62 -9.74
N GLY A 106 2.84 48.46 -10.52
CA GLY A 106 4.17 48.13 -11.08
C GLY A 106 5.24 48.03 -9.97
N PRO A 107 6.41 47.41 -10.20
CA PRO A 107 7.09 47.23 -11.49
C PRO A 107 7.26 45.77 -11.93
N GLY A 108 7.51 45.57 -13.24
CA GLY A 108 7.64 44.26 -13.91
C GLY A 108 8.81 43.37 -13.47
N PRO A 109 9.06 42.22 -14.15
CA PRO A 109 9.04 42.07 -15.61
C PRO A 109 8.27 40.84 -16.18
N GLY A 110 7.91 40.89 -17.48
CA GLY A 110 7.59 39.74 -18.36
C GLY A 110 6.16 39.17 -18.24
N GLY A 111 5.48 38.66 -19.28
CA GLY A 111 5.81 38.44 -20.69
C GLY A 111 4.55 37.97 -21.46
N ASP A 112 4.54 38.25 -22.77
CA ASP A 112 3.90 37.58 -23.92
C ASP A 112 2.53 36.89 -23.79
N ASN A 113 1.68 37.05 -24.82
CA ASN A 113 0.68 36.02 -25.18
C ASN A 113 1.49 34.76 -25.52
N PRO A 114 1.62 33.73 -24.66
CA PRO A 114 2.60 32.68 -24.85
C PRO A 114 2.07 31.76 -25.95
N GLY A 115 2.59 31.85 -27.17
CA GLY A 115 2.15 30.98 -28.26
C GLY A 115 2.23 29.50 -27.87
N GLY A 116 1.24 28.69 -28.22
CA GLY A 116 1.22 27.23 -28.00
C GLY A 116 1.23 26.81 -26.52
N PHE A 117 2.35 27.03 -25.83
CA PHE A 117 2.57 27.10 -24.37
C PHE A 117 3.95 27.72 -24.14
N ALA A 118 4.16 28.98 -24.52
CA ALA A 118 5.52 29.50 -24.70
C ALA A 118 6.28 29.61 -23.38
N GLY A 119 7.25 28.70 -23.21
CA GLY A 119 8.10 28.53 -22.03
C GLY A 119 7.87 27.20 -21.30
N LYS A 120 6.65 26.65 -21.42
CA LYS A 120 6.18 25.34 -20.91
C LYS A 120 6.12 25.25 -19.38
N ASP A 121 5.42 26.18 -18.75
CA ASP A 121 5.32 26.35 -17.30
C ASP A 121 4.20 25.54 -16.61
N THR A 122 4.33 25.54 -15.27
CA THR A 122 3.71 24.69 -14.24
C THR A 122 3.17 25.53 -13.05
N ASP A 123 2.35 26.58 -13.29
CA ASP A 123 1.41 27.26 -12.34
C ASP A 123 0.93 28.67 -12.80
N ASN A 124 0.19 28.76 -13.91
CA ASN A 124 -0.46 30.03 -14.34
C ASN A 124 -1.92 29.82 -14.78
N ASN A 125 -2.80 30.75 -14.39
CA ASN A 125 -4.20 30.82 -14.82
C ASN A 125 -4.27 31.55 -16.18
N GLY A 126 -4.75 30.91 -17.25
CA GLY A 126 -4.66 31.51 -18.59
C GLY A 126 -5.40 30.81 -19.74
N ASN A 127 -5.56 31.53 -20.86
CA ASN A 127 -6.16 31.03 -22.09
C ASN A 127 -5.10 30.83 -23.18
N TYR A 128 -4.88 29.60 -23.60
CA TYR A 128 -3.87 29.20 -24.57
C TYR A 128 -4.49 28.76 -25.89
N VAL A 129 -3.89 29.20 -27.00
CA VAL A 129 -4.28 28.77 -28.36
C VAL A 129 -3.08 28.15 -29.05
N ILE A 130 -3.21 26.87 -29.39
CA ILE A 130 -2.24 26.12 -30.20
C ILE A 130 -2.69 26.26 -31.65
N SER A 131 -2.04 27.16 -32.39
CA SER A 131 -2.33 27.49 -33.79
C SER A 131 -1.35 26.87 -34.79
N GLU A 132 -0.30 26.22 -34.30
CA GLU A 132 0.75 25.53 -35.05
C GLU A 132 1.11 24.22 -34.34
N ASP A 133 1.67 23.24 -35.05
CA ASP A 133 2.02 21.94 -34.47
C ASP A 133 2.96 22.10 -33.27
N LEU A 134 2.62 21.44 -32.16
CA LEU A 134 3.33 21.58 -30.89
C LEU A 134 3.77 20.22 -30.34
N ILE A 135 4.99 20.15 -29.82
CA ILE A 135 5.59 18.95 -29.21
C ILE A 135 5.96 19.22 -27.75
N ILE A 136 5.47 18.34 -26.87
CA ILE A 136 5.80 18.25 -25.44
C ILE A 136 6.66 16.99 -25.23
N ASP A 137 7.77 17.12 -24.52
CA ASP A 137 8.68 16.02 -24.13
C ASP A 137 9.16 16.26 -22.69
N SER A 138 10.11 15.46 -22.19
CA SER A 138 10.56 15.52 -20.79
C SER A 138 11.05 16.88 -20.31
N GLU A 139 11.69 17.67 -21.17
CA GLU A 139 12.24 18.98 -20.80
C GLU A 139 11.16 20.06 -20.75
N ASN A 140 9.93 19.68 -21.07
CA ASN A 140 8.93 20.54 -21.64
C ASN A 140 7.53 20.25 -21.06
N SER A 141 7.46 19.49 -19.97
CA SER A 141 6.23 19.14 -19.28
C SER A 141 5.51 20.39 -18.76
N VAL A 142 4.17 20.38 -18.77
CA VAL A 142 3.31 21.55 -18.54
C VAL A 142 2.32 21.24 -17.41
N SER A 143 2.05 22.19 -16.51
CA SER A 143 1.01 22.07 -15.47
C SER A 143 0.21 23.37 -15.34
N LEU A 144 -1.12 23.30 -15.44
CA LEU A 144 -2.00 24.49 -15.48
C LEU A 144 -3.19 24.33 -14.54
N ASN A 145 -3.56 25.39 -13.82
CA ASN A 145 -4.55 25.30 -12.72
C ASN A 145 -5.88 26.04 -12.94
N SER A 146 -6.06 26.81 -14.03
CA SER A 146 -7.40 27.26 -14.48
C SER A 146 -7.33 28.03 -15.82
N GLY A 147 -8.44 28.04 -16.56
CA GLY A 147 -8.54 28.69 -17.87
C GLY A 147 -8.81 27.71 -19.01
N THR A 148 -8.36 28.04 -20.23
CA THR A 148 -8.68 27.26 -21.43
C THR A 148 -7.47 26.93 -22.28
N VAL A 149 -7.46 25.76 -22.92
CA VAL A 149 -6.51 25.39 -23.97
C VAL A 149 -7.31 25.07 -25.21
N THR A 150 -6.96 25.66 -26.36
CA THR A 150 -7.60 25.33 -27.64
C THR A 150 -6.58 24.82 -28.65
N VAL A 151 -6.73 23.57 -29.07
CA VAL A 151 -6.01 23.02 -30.23
C VAL A 151 -6.81 23.35 -31.49
N SER A 152 -6.23 24.14 -32.38
CA SER A 152 -6.91 24.63 -33.58
C SER A 152 -7.11 23.53 -34.64
N THR A 153 -8.10 23.72 -35.51
CA THR A 153 -8.35 22.79 -36.62
C THR A 153 -7.15 22.67 -37.55
N GLY A 154 -6.77 21.44 -37.89
CA GLY A 154 -5.62 21.15 -38.76
C GLY A 154 -4.25 21.20 -38.06
N VAL A 155 -4.22 21.38 -36.74
CA VAL A 155 -3.01 21.44 -35.91
C VAL A 155 -2.88 20.18 -35.05
N THR A 156 -1.64 19.74 -34.81
CA THR A 156 -1.32 18.57 -33.97
C THR A 156 -0.57 18.96 -32.69
N LEU A 157 -1.10 18.59 -31.54
CA LEU A 157 -0.39 18.58 -30.26
C LEU A 157 0.12 17.16 -29.97
N THR A 158 1.43 16.99 -29.86
CA THR A 158 2.07 15.69 -29.56
C THR A 158 2.74 15.73 -28.20
N ILE A 159 2.34 14.82 -27.30
CA ILE A 159 3.00 14.55 -26.02
C ILE A 159 3.87 13.32 -26.23
N LYS A 160 5.18 13.50 -26.33
CA LYS A 160 6.15 12.42 -26.53
C LYS A 160 6.30 11.56 -25.26
N SER A 161 6.95 10.40 -25.42
CA SER A 161 7.52 9.62 -24.33
C SER A 161 8.28 10.54 -23.34
N ASN A 162 8.02 10.41 -22.04
CA ASN A 162 8.46 11.28 -20.93
C ASN A 162 7.89 12.71 -20.88
N GLY A 163 7.12 13.15 -21.88
CA GLY A 163 6.42 14.43 -21.79
C GLY A 163 5.15 14.30 -20.96
N ARG A 164 4.87 15.29 -20.10
CA ARG A 164 3.66 15.33 -19.28
C ARG A 164 2.90 16.65 -19.47
N ILE A 165 1.57 16.59 -19.57
CA ILE A 165 0.69 17.75 -19.41
C ILE A 165 -0.27 17.44 -18.27
N GLU A 166 -0.34 18.32 -17.27
CA GLU A 166 -1.27 18.27 -16.14
C GLU A 166 -2.20 19.49 -16.23
N LEU A 167 -3.51 19.27 -16.13
CA LEU A 167 -4.53 20.31 -16.27
C LEU A 167 -5.54 20.22 -15.13
N HIS A 168 -5.45 21.10 -14.15
CA HIS A 168 -6.36 21.19 -13.00
C HIS A 168 -7.35 22.33 -13.23
N GLY A 169 -8.66 22.08 -13.10
CA GLY A 169 -9.69 23.12 -13.27
C GLY A 169 -9.75 23.76 -14.68
N MET A 170 -9.20 23.09 -15.70
CA MET A 170 -9.02 23.63 -17.06
C MET A 170 -10.05 23.09 -18.05
N THR A 171 -10.43 23.89 -19.04
CA THR A 171 -11.13 23.40 -20.25
C THR A 171 -10.17 23.27 -21.45
N LEU A 172 -9.91 22.03 -21.87
CA LEU A 172 -9.17 21.70 -23.10
C LEU A 172 -10.13 21.44 -24.26
N THR A 173 -10.13 22.29 -25.27
CA THR A 173 -10.91 22.10 -26.50
C THR A 173 -10.02 21.58 -27.62
N ASN A 174 -10.29 20.37 -28.11
CA ASN A 174 -9.59 19.79 -29.24
C ASN A 174 -10.40 19.88 -30.54
N ASN A 175 -10.04 20.82 -31.42
CA ASN A 175 -10.58 20.92 -32.78
C ASN A 175 -9.63 20.32 -33.85
N GLY A 176 -8.42 19.93 -33.45
CA GLY A 176 -7.34 19.43 -34.31
C GLY A 176 -7.02 17.96 -34.01
N THR A 177 -5.75 17.67 -33.75
CA THR A 177 -5.27 16.34 -33.34
C THR A 177 -4.46 16.43 -32.05
N ILE A 178 -4.73 15.57 -31.07
CA ILE A 178 -3.89 15.36 -29.89
C ILE A 178 -3.35 13.93 -29.95
N VAL A 179 -2.05 13.76 -29.75
CA VAL A 179 -1.38 12.45 -29.71
C VAL A 179 -0.58 12.33 -28.42
N VAL A 180 -0.93 11.36 -27.58
CA VAL A 180 -0.10 10.93 -26.45
C VAL A 180 0.73 9.74 -26.93
N ALA A 181 2.04 9.88 -27.00
CA ALA A 181 2.93 8.88 -27.59
C ALA A 181 3.36 7.82 -26.56
N ALA A 182 3.60 6.60 -27.07
CA ALA A 182 4.14 5.50 -26.27
C ALA A 182 5.67 5.51 -26.26
N ALA A 183 6.27 4.91 -25.23
CA ALA A 183 7.64 4.38 -25.26
C ALA A 183 7.62 2.84 -25.23
N THR A 184 8.76 2.21 -25.53
CA THR A 184 8.98 0.76 -25.34
C THR A 184 9.19 0.37 -23.88
N ASP A 185 9.31 1.35 -22.98
CA ASP A 185 9.52 1.20 -21.54
C ASP A 185 8.32 1.83 -20.81
N GLU A 186 7.70 1.11 -19.86
CA GLU A 186 6.45 1.52 -19.20
C GLU A 186 6.60 2.78 -18.32
N GLU A 187 7.81 3.07 -17.83
CA GLU A 187 8.06 4.28 -17.02
C GLU A 187 8.22 5.55 -17.85
N VAL A 188 8.33 5.41 -19.18
CA VAL A 188 8.76 6.49 -20.09
C VAL A 188 7.61 6.98 -20.99
N GLN A 189 6.37 6.70 -20.62
CA GLN A 189 5.19 7.01 -21.45
C GLN A 189 4.92 8.52 -21.52
N GLY A 190 4.34 8.99 -22.63
CA GLY A 190 3.73 10.32 -22.64
C GLY A 190 2.48 10.33 -21.77
N ARG A 191 2.23 11.42 -21.03
CA ARG A 191 1.10 11.52 -20.09
C ARG A 191 0.29 12.79 -20.26
N LEU A 192 -1.04 12.66 -20.31
CA LEU A 192 -1.99 13.77 -20.18
C LEU A 192 -2.87 13.53 -18.96
N GLU A 193 -2.88 14.44 -18.01
CA GLU A 193 -3.67 14.35 -16.78
C GLU A 193 -4.63 15.53 -16.68
N MET A 194 -5.87 15.27 -16.30
CA MET A 194 -6.91 16.27 -16.10
C MET A 194 -7.62 16.08 -14.77
N ARG A 195 -7.75 17.15 -13.99
CA ARG A 195 -8.44 17.16 -12.68
C ARG A 195 -9.47 18.27 -12.62
N ASP A 196 -10.55 18.03 -11.89
CA ASP A 196 -11.45 19.09 -11.41
C ASP A 196 -10.90 19.56 -10.04
N ASP A 197 -10.90 20.88 -9.80
CA ASP A 197 -10.34 21.48 -8.58
C ASP A 197 -11.41 21.89 -7.56
N GLY A 198 -12.70 21.63 -7.86
CA GLY A 198 -13.86 21.97 -7.05
C GLY A 198 -14.38 23.40 -7.22
N GLU A 199 -13.58 24.32 -7.77
CA GLU A 199 -14.01 25.69 -8.13
C GLU A 199 -14.30 25.83 -9.64
N ASN A 200 -13.58 25.08 -10.49
CA ASN A 200 -13.68 25.03 -11.94
C ASN A 200 -13.70 23.58 -12.43
N HIS A 201 -14.62 23.27 -13.34
CA HIS A 201 -14.74 21.93 -13.90
C HIS A 201 -13.62 21.62 -14.90
N GLY A 202 -12.76 20.65 -14.58
CA GLY A 202 -11.79 20.08 -15.51
C GLY A 202 -12.52 19.39 -16.67
N LYS A 203 -12.32 19.84 -17.93
CA LYS A 203 -13.06 19.30 -19.08
C LYS A 203 -12.24 19.23 -20.36
N LEU A 204 -12.17 18.05 -20.99
CA LEU A 204 -11.71 17.88 -22.37
C LEU A 204 -12.91 17.79 -23.32
N SER A 205 -13.09 18.79 -24.19
CA SER A 205 -14.07 18.74 -25.28
C SER A 205 -13.40 18.31 -26.59
N ASN A 206 -13.56 17.04 -26.96
CA ASN A 206 -12.96 16.45 -28.16
C ASN A 206 -13.93 16.49 -29.35
N ILE A 207 -13.62 17.33 -30.34
CA ILE A 207 -14.32 17.41 -31.63
C ILE A 207 -13.42 16.88 -32.77
N GLY A 208 -12.10 16.93 -32.58
CA GLY A 208 -11.07 16.43 -33.49
C GLY A 208 -10.66 14.97 -33.26
N GLN A 209 -9.37 14.68 -33.47
CA GLN A 209 -8.77 13.37 -33.20
C GLN A 209 -7.98 13.39 -31.89
N PHE A 210 -8.17 12.39 -31.03
CA PHE A 210 -7.41 12.20 -29.80
C PHE A 210 -6.89 10.76 -29.75
N THR A 211 -5.58 10.59 -29.86
CA THR A 211 -4.93 9.27 -29.92
C THR A 211 -4.04 9.07 -28.69
N ILE A 212 -4.27 8.00 -27.93
CA ILE A 212 -3.59 7.70 -26.68
C ILE A 212 -2.79 6.41 -26.84
N ASN A 213 -1.50 6.55 -27.15
CA ASN A 213 -0.53 5.46 -27.14
C ASN A 213 0.27 5.40 -25.83
N GLY A 214 0.38 6.51 -25.09
CA GLY A 214 0.90 6.57 -23.72
C GLY A 214 -0.23 6.41 -22.68
N SER A 215 -0.26 7.28 -21.66
CA SER A 215 -1.35 7.32 -20.67
C SER A 215 -2.15 8.64 -20.74
N ALA A 216 -3.47 8.56 -20.60
CA ALA A 216 -4.32 9.71 -20.34
C ALA A 216 -5.19 9.46 -19.11
N GLU A 217 -5.25 10.41 -18.18
CA GLU A 217 -5.85 10.24 -16.85
C GLU A 217 -6.80 11.40 -16.56
N PHE A 218 -8.02 11.09 -16.12
CA PHE A 218 -9.03 12.05 -15.67
C PHE A 218 -9.38 11.74 -14.22
N MET A 219 -9.31 12.72 -13.32
CA MET A 219 -9.50 12.51 -11.90
C MET A 219 -10.42 13.57 -11.29
N ASP A 220 -10.86 13.31 -10.06
CA ASP A 220 -11.49 14.24 -9.12
C ASP A 220 -12.78 14.92 -9.65
N GLY A 221 -13.48 14.32 -10.62
CA GLY A 221 -14.69 14.85 -11.23
C GLY A 221 -14.54 15.36 -12.67
N ALA A 222 -13.32 15.35 -13.22
CA ALA A 222 -13.02 15.85 -14.57
C ALA A 222 -13.79 15.10 -15.68
N GLU A 223 -14.12 15.78 -16.79
CA GLU A 223 -14.98 15.25 -17.87
C GLU A 223 -14.28 15.18 -19.23
N LEU A 224 -14.30 14.03 -19.90
CA LEU A 224 -14.06 13.89 -21.34
C LEU A 224 -15.39 13.90 -22.11
N SER A 225 -15.68 15.00 -22.81
CA SER A 225 -16.82 15.13 -23.72
C SER A 225 -16.38 14.89 -25.17
N ASN A 226 -16.72 13.76 -25.75
CA ASN A 226 -16.36 13.37 -27.11
C ASN A 226 -17.53 13.47 -28.11
N SER A 227 -17.30 14.23 -29.19
CA SER A 227 -18.07 14.19 -30.43
C SER A 227 -17.21 13.91 -31.67
N GLY A 228 -15.88 13.78 -31.49
CA GLY A 228 -14.87 13.49 -32.52
C GLY A 228 -14.44 12.02 -32.53
N THR A 229 -13.15 11.77 -32.74
CA THR A 229 -12.56 10.41 -32.66
C THR A 229 -11.57 10.33 -31.50
N VAL A 230 -11.74 9.34 -30.63
CA VAL A 230 -10.78 8.94 -29.59
C VAL A 230 -10.25 7.55 -29.95
N THR A 231 -8.94 7.34 -29.91
CA THR A 231 -8.29 6.04 -30.14
C THR A 231 -7.39 5.73 -28.95
N VAL A 232 -7.67 4.65 -28.20
CA VAL A 232 -6.87 4.23 -27.03
C VAL A 232 -6.09 2.97 -27.37
N ASN A 233 -4.78 3.09 -27.49
CA ASN A 233 -3.88 1.99 -27.82
C ASN A 233 -3.07 1.49 -26.61
N ASN A 234 -3.07 2.23 -25.50
CA ASN A 234 -2.44 1.84 -24.24
C ASN A 234 -3.38 2.11 -23.05
N GLN A 235 -3.33 3.25 -22.36
CA GLN A 235 -4.17 3.47 -21.16
C GLN A 235 -4.96 4.78 -21.19
N LEU A 236 -6.26 4.68 -20.85
CA LEU A 236 -7.13 5.81 -20.51
C LEU A 236 -7.83 5.53 -19.18
N LEU A 237 -7.56 6.32 -18.14
CA LEU A 237 -8.11 6.17 -16.78
C LEU A 237 -9.09 7.30 -16.44
N PHE A 238 -10.20 6.94 -15.79
CA PHE A 238 -11.11 7.86 -15.11
C PHE A 238 -11.20 7.45 -13.64
N ALA A 239 -10.80 8.33 -12.72
CA ALA A 239 -10.79 8.08 -11.27
C ALA A 239 -11.58 9.14 -10.51
N ASN A 240 -11.93 8.87 -9.24
CA ASN A 240 -12.48 9.85 -8.30
C ASN A 240 -13.68 10.66 -8.84
N GLY A 241 -14.66 9.98 -9.46
CA GLY A 241 -15.87 10.61 -9.97
C GLY A 241 -15.75 11.31 -11.34
N ALA A 242 -14.61 11.14 -12.02
CA ALA A 242 -14.41 11.60 -13.40
C ALA A 242 -15.37 10.94 -14.40
N LYS A 243 -15.64 11.62 -15.53
CA LYS A 243 -16.73 11.29 -16.46
C LYS A 243 -16.24 11.21 -17.91
N ILE A 244 -16.83 10.29 -18.67
CA ILE A 244 -16.75 10.29 -20.14
C ILE A 244 -18.14 10.39 -20.74
N ALA A 245 -18.35 11.36 -21.64
CA ALA A 245 -19.58 11.58 -22.37
C ALA A 245 -19.30 11.50 -23.87
N ASN A 246 -19.73 10.42 -24.53
CA ASN A 246 -19.59 10.26 -25.97
C ASN A 246 -20.96 10.39 -26.64
N SER A 247 -21.33 11.59 -27.09
CA SER A 247 -22.69 11.87 -27.58
C SER A 247 -22.89 11.59 -29.07
N SER A 248 -21.81 11.65 -29.87
CA SER A 248 -21.88 11.38 -31.32
C SER A 248 -20.53 10.99 -31.94
N GLY A 249 -19.49 10.83 -31.12
CA GLY A 249 -18.13 10.52 -31.57
C GLY A 249 -17.85 9.02 -31.62
N THR A 250 -16.65 8.67 -32.10
CA THR A 250 -16.12 7.29 -32.06
C THR A 250 -15.08 7.18 -30.96
N VAL A 251 -15.16 6.13 -30.14
CA VAL A 251 -14.08 5.71 -29.25
C VAL A 251 -13.64 4.31 -29.69
N ALA A 252 -12.43 4.19 -30.21
CA ALA A 252 -11.84 2.96 -30.72
C ALA A 252 -10.58 2.59 -29.91
N GLY A 253 -10.13 1.35 -30.00
CA GLY A 253 -8.88 0.93 -29.37
C GLY A 253 -8.01 0.03 -30.24
N GLY A 254 -6.71 0.03 -29.97
CA GLY A 254 -5.74 -0.96 -30.49
C GLY A 254 -5.71 -2.22 -29.63
N GLU A 255 -5.03 -3.28 -30.09
CA GLU A 255 -5.01 -4.60 -29.42
C GLU A 255 -4.51 -4.58 -27.96
N ASN A 256 -3.75 -3.56 -27.56
CA ASN A 256 -3.24 -3.39 -26.19
C ASN A 256 -3.94 -2.26 -25.41
N GLY A 257 -4.99 -1.67 -25.96
CA GLY A 257 -5.71 -0.56 -25.33
C GLY A 257 -6.55 -1.01 -24.14
N ARG A 258 -6.50 -0.21 -23.06
CA ARG A 258 -7.27 -0.35 -21.82
C ARG A 258 -7.97 0.95 -21.47
N ILE A 259 -9.24 0.85 -21.08
CA ILE A 259 -9.98 1.94 -20.41
C ILE A 259 -10.28 1.48 -18.99
N LEU A 260 -9.87 2.27 -18.00
CA LEU A 260 -10.08 2.00 -16.59
C LEU A 260 -11.06 3.02 -16.01
N LEU A 261 -12.06 2.55 -15.27
CA LEU A 261 -12.99 3.37 -14.48
C LEU A 261 -12.81 2.98 -13.02
N ASP A 262 -12.40 3.93 -12.19
CA ASP A 262 -12.05 3.77 -10.78
C ASP A 262 -12.94 4.69 -9.91
N SER A 263 -13.78 4.11 -9.05
CA SER A 263 -14.58 4.86 -8.06
C SER A 263 -13.82 4.96 -6.74
N PRO A 264 -13.88 6.10 -6.03
CA PRO A 264 -13.23 6.22 -4.73
C PRO A 264 -13.94 5.28 -3.73
N SER A 265 -13.16 4.46 -3.04
CA SER A 265 -13.62 3.47 -2.05
C SER A 265 -14.37 4.05 -0.83
N ASN A 266 -14.60 5.38 -0.75
CA ASN A 266 -15.10 6.05 0.46
C ASN A 266 -16.06 7.26 0.23
N ALA A 267 -16.77 7.39 -0.91
CA ALA A 267 -17.71 8.51 -1.11
C ALA A 267 -19.15 8.22 -0.60
N PRO A 268 -19.79 9.13 0.15
CA PRO A 268 -21.18 8.97 0.63
C PRO A 268 -22.23 9.06 -0.50
N PRO A 269 -23.45 8.49 -0.33
CA PRO A 269 -24.36 8.11 -1.42
C PRO A 269 -25.13 9.24 -2.13
N GLU A 270 -24.75 10.51 -1.98
CA GLU A 270 -25.57 11.63 -2.47
C GLU A 270 -24.81 12.54 -3.46
N ASP A 271 -24.45 12.02 -4.64
CA ASP A 271 -24.70 12.67 -5.95
C ASP A 271 -24.43 11.68 -7.11
N PRO A 272 -25.44 10.96 -7.63
CA PRO A 272 -25.21 9.92 -8.63
C PRO A 272 -25.26 10.52 -10.04
N ARG A 273 -24.27 10.19 -10.89
CA ARG A 273 -24.43 9.85 -12.32
C ARG A 273 -23.10 9.72 -13.07
N VAL A 274 -22.64 8.48 -13.25
CA VAL A 274 -21.91 8.09 -14.47
C VAL A 274 -22.97 7.69 -15.50
N SER A 275 -23.38 8.61 -16.38
CA SER A 275 -24.27 8.29 -17.50
C SER A 275 -23.45 8.00 -18.75
N VAL A 276 -23.06 6.74 -18.94
CA VAL A 276 -22.55 6.27 -20.24
C VAL A 276 -23.75 6.06 -21.18
N THR A 277 -24.33 7.15 -21.68
CA THR A 277 -25.57 7.03 -22.47
C THR A 277 -25.36 6.66 -23.92
N ASP A 278 -24.14 6.71 -24.48
CA ASP A 278 -23.91 6.42 -25.92
C ASP A 278 -22.47 5.95 -26.25
N LEU A 279 -21.85 5.12 -25.40
CA LEU A 279 -20.89 4.14 -25.94
C LEU A 279 -21.74 2.99 -26.49
N ILE A 280 -21.70 2.75 -27.80
CA ILE A 280 -22.39 1.63 -28.44
C ILE A 280 -21.73 0.33 -27.95
N PHE A 281 -22.10 -0.11 -26.76
CA PHE A 281 -21.85 -1.46 -26.26
C PHE A 281 -23.02 -2.32 -26.72
N TYR A 282 -22.76 -3.23 -27.67
CA TYR A 282 -23.75 -4.24 -28.04
C TYR A 282 -23.92 -5.22 -26.87
N GLN A 283 -24.83 -4.93 -25.94
CA GLN A 283 -25.51 -5.97 -25.17
C GLN A 283 -27.00 -5.90 -25.49
N ASN A 284 -27.51 -7.03 -25.97
CA ASN A 284 -28.94 -7.31 -25.98
C ASN A 284 -29.46 -7.26 -24.54
N SER A 285 -30.62 -6.64 -24.38
CA SER A 285 -31.52 -6.63 -23.21
C SER A 285 -31.46 -5.39 -22.31
N ASP A 286 -32.66 -4.83 -22.17
CA ASP A 286 -32.99 -3.56 -21.54
C ASP A 286 -32.79 -3.59 -20.02
N LYS A 287 -31.81 -2.82 -19.51
CA LYS A 287 -31.91 -1.96 -18.31
C LYS A 287 -30.53 -1.38 -17.93
N PRO A 288 -30.43 -0.09 -17.57
CA PRO A 288 -29.24 0.45 -16.91
C PRO A 288 -29.28 0.06 -15.42
N THR A 289 -28.23 -0.58 -14.92
CA THR A 289 -27.92 -0.60 -13.49
C THR A 289 -26.84 0.43 -13.23
N ASP A 290 -27.07 1.28 -12.24
CA ASP A 290 -26.16 2.30 -11.75
C ASP A 290 -25.06 1.63 -10.88
N ASP A 291 -23.85 2.21 -10.84
CA ASP A 291 -22.57 1.71 -10.28
C ASP A 291 -21.71 0.83 -11.22
N TYR A 292 -20.69 1.44 -11.82
CA TYR A 292 -19.73 0.77 -12.71
C TYR A 292 -18.28 1.06 -12.31
N ASP A 293 -17.70 0.13 -11.55
CA ASP A 293 -16.24 -0.12 -11.54
C ASP A 293 -15.91 -1.23 -12.56
N GLY A 294 -14.82 -1.06 -13.30
CA GLY A 294 -14.36 -2.11 -14.21
C GLY A 294 -13.22 -1.75 -15.16
N GLU A 295 -12.39 -2.75 -15.46
CA GLU A 295 -11.40 -2.72 -16.54
C GLU A 295 -12.06 -3.12 -17.87
N PHE A 296 -11.77 -2.39 -18.95
CA PHE A 296 -12.17 -2.73 -20.31
C PHE A 296 -10.94 -2.92 -21.19
N LYS A 297 -10.90 -4.03 -21.94
CA LYS A 297 -9.85 -4.36 -22.92
C LYS A 297 -10.41 -4.30 -24.33
N CYS A 298 -9.59 -3.88 -25.30
CA CYS A 298 -10.01 -3.86 -26.70
C CYS A 298 -9.65 -5.17 -27.40
N GLU A 299 -10.66 -5.92 -27.86
CA GLU A 299 -10.49 -7.11 -28.68
C GLU A 299 -11.13 -6.90 -30.05
N SER A 300 -10.36 -7.11 -31.13
CA SER A 300 -10.83 -6.95 -32.51
C SER A 300 -11.48 -5.58 -32.79
N GLY A 301 -10.98 -4.51 -32.17
CA GLY A 301 -11.48 -3.14 -32.32
C GLY A 301 -12.77 -2.85 -31.55
N LYS A 302 -13.16 -3.72 -30.60
CA LYS A 302 -14.31 -3.53 -29.71
C LYS A 302 -13.85 -3.57 -28.26
N TRP A 303 -14.36 -2.65 -27.45
CA TRP A 303 -14.16 -2.65 -26.00
C TRP A 303 -15.05 -3.71 -25.35
N ILE A 304 -14.43 -4.63 -24.62
CA ILE A 304 -15.08 -5.70 -23.85
C ILE A 304 -14.68 -5.52 -22.38
N ARG A 305 -15.64 -5.66 -21.46
CA ARG A 305 -15.34 -5.65 -20.02
C ARG A 305 -14.52 -6.88 -19.68
N THR A 306 -13.44 -6.72 -18.93
CA THR A 306 -12.65 -7.86 -18.45
C THR A 306 -13.52 -8.71 -17.54
N ALA A 307 -13.63 -9.99 -17.91
CA ALA A 307 -14.45 -10.97 -17.25
C ALA A 307 -13.53 -12.06 -16.72
N TYR A 308 -13.74 -12.42 -15.46
CA TYR A 308 -13.05 -13.51 -14.79
C TYR A 308 -14.04 -14.64 -14.54
N ILE A 309 -13.54 -15.86 -14.60
CA ILE A 309 -14.31 -17.06 -14.33
C ILE A 309 -13.96 -17.58 -12.95
N VAL A 310 -14.96 -17.53 -12.06
CA VAL A 310 -14.91 -18.21 -10.76
C VAL A 310 -15.68 -19.51 -10.86
N THR A 311 -14.96 -20.63 -10.81
CA THR A 311 -15.58 -21.96 -10.84
C THR A 311 -15.80 -22.46 -9.43
N VAL A 312 -17.06 -22.54 -8.99
CA VAL A 312 -17.43 -23.04 -7.66
C VAL A 312 -17.87 -24.49 -7.77
N THR A 313 -17.24 -25.37 -7.01
CA THR A 313 -17.58 -26.78 -6.90
C THR A 313 -17.83 -27.17 -5.46
N VAL A 314 -18.50 -28.32 -5.26
CA VAL A 314 -18.86 -28.84 -3.95
C VAL A 314 -18.45 -30.29 -3.88
N GLU A 315 -17.68 -30.63 -2.86
CA GLU A 315 -17.38 -32.02 -2.51
C GLU A 315 -18.38 -32.49 -1.43
N ASN A 316 -18.88 -33.72 -1.60
CA ASN A 316 -19.97 -34.29 -0.81
C ASN A 316 -21.24 -33.40 -0.77
N PRO A 317 -21.84 -33.06 -1.93
CA PRO A 317 -23.00 -32.16 -2.02
C PRO A 317 -24.27 -32.69 -1.33
N GLU A 318 -24.31 -33.95 -0.91
CA GLU A 318 -25.35 -34.51 -0.05
C GLU A 318 -25.29 -33.99 1.42
N TYR A 319 -24.16 -33.42 1.83
CA TYR A 319 -23.90 -32.97 3.20
C TYR A 319 -24.10 -31.47 3.40
N GLY A 320 -24.38 -30.71 2.34
CA GLY A 320 -24.69 -29.29 2.43
C GLY A 320 -25.02 -28.67 1.07
N GLY A 321 -25.40 -27.39 1.09
CA GLY A 321 -25.68 -26.60 -0.12
C GLY A 321 -24.75 -25.40 -0.23
N VAL A 322 -24.44 -25.01 -1.46
CA VAL A 322 -23.68 -23.79 -1.77
C VAL A 322 -24.43 -23.02 -2.86
N THR A 323 -24.53 -21.70 -2.74
CA THR A 323 -25.07 -20.85 -3.83
C THR A 323 -24.05 -20.67 -4.94
N ASN A 324 -24.49 -20.32 -6.15
CA ASN A 324 -23.60 -20.04 -7.29
C ASN A 324 -22.66 -21.20 -7.68
N VAL A 325 -23.07 -22.47 -7.50
CA VAL A 325 -22.30 -23.63 -7.99
C VAL A 325 -22.20 -23.63 -9.51
N GLY A 326 -21.00 -23.87 -10.03
CA GLY A 326 -20.67 -23.86 -11.45
C GLY A 326 -19.75 -22.71 -11.84
N SER A 327 -19.71 -22.40 -13.13
CA SER A 327 -18.90 -21.31 -13.67
C SER A 327 -19.66 -19.99 -13.54
N ASN A 328 -19.10 -19.06 -12.77
CA ASN A 328 -19.64 -17.72 -12.57
C ASN A 328 -18.75 -16.71 -13.29
N THR A 329 -19.36 -15.96 -14.20
CA THR A 329 -18.68 -14.84 -14.85
C THR A 329 -18.78 -13.60 -13.98
N VAL A 330 -17.67 -13.22 -13.38
CA VAL A 330 -17.51 -11.99 -12.60
C VAL A 330 -16.83 -10.95 -13.49
N PHE A 331 -17.18 -9.68 -13.34
CA PHE A 331 -16.67 -8.62 -14.20
C PHE A 331 -16.01 -7.52 -13.38
N GLY A 332 -14.71 -7.30 -13.58
CA GLY A 332 -13.89 -6.37 -12.78
C GLY A 332 -13.75 -6.80 -11.32
N LEU A 333 -13.44 -5.84 -10.44
CA LEU A 333 -13.33 -5.98 -8.97
C LEU A 333 -14.68 -6.23 -8.26
N LYS A 334 -15.62 -6.93 -8.91
CA LYS A 334 -16.93 -7.20 -8.30
C LYS A 334 -16.83 -8.33 -7.28
N ASP A 335 -17.46 -8.12 -6.13
CA ASP A 335 -17.54 -9.13 -5.09
C ASP A 335 -18.51 -10.26 -5.48
N LEU A 336 -18.11 -11.51 -5.21
CA LEU A 336 -18.98 -12.68 -5.26
C LEU A 336 -19.14 -13.21 -3.84
N VAL A 337 -20.36 -13.21 -3.31
CA VAL A 337 -20.64 -13.80 -1.99
C VAL A 337 -21.31 -15.16 -2.18
N LEU A 338 -20.69 -16.21 -1.63
CA LEU A 338 -21.29 -17.54 -1.55
C LEU A 338 -22.02 -17.69 -0.21
N THR A 339 -23.17 -18.35 -0.24
CA THR A 339 -23.86 -18.82 0.96
C THR A 339 -23.67 -20.31 1.05
N ILE A 340 -23.07 -20.78 2.14
CA ILE A 340 -22.73 -22.17 2.39
C ILE A 340 -23.59 -22.66 3.55
N THR A 341 -24.35 -23.73 3.36
CA THR A 341 -25.30 -24.26 4.36
C THR A 341 -25.04 -25.74 4.58
N PRO A 342 -24.27 -26.11 5.62
CA PRO A 342 -24.15 -27.50 6.04
C PRO A 342 -25.52 -28.09 6.42
N ASN A 343 -25.76 -29.34 6.07
CA ASN A 343 -26.90 -30.09 6.61
C ASN A 343 -26.65 -30.43 8.08
N SER A 344 -27.73 -30.66 8.84
CA SER A 344 -27.62 -31.06 10.25
C SER A 344 -26.72 -32.31 10.42
N GLY A 345 -25.71 -32.21 11.28
CA GLY A 345 -24.72 -33.26 11.52
C GLY A 345 -23.48 -33.20 10.62
N TYR A 346 -23.35 -32.16 9.78
CA TYR A 346 -22.22 -31.93 8.89
C TYR A 346 -21.59 -30.55 9.12
N MET A 347 -20.36 -30.38 8.65
CA MET A 347 -19.57 -29.15 8.77
C MET A 347 -18.85 -28.85 7.46
N VAL A 348 -18.32 -27.64 7.32
CA VAL A 348 -17.34 -27.31 6.26
C VAL A 348 -15.95 -27.62 6.80
N SER A 349 -15.23 -28.59 6.22
CA SER A 349 -13.86 -28.90 6.64
C SER A 349 -12.83 -27.95 6.06
N GLU A 350 -12.99 -27.61 4.78
CA GLU A 350 -12.04 -26.79 4.04
C GLU A 350 -12.73 -26.10 2.87
N VAL A 351 -12.15 -25.00 2.44
CA VAL A 351 -12.53 -24.28 1.21
C VAL A 351 -11.28 -24.07 0.35
N PRO A 352 -10.80 -25.12 -0.37
CA PRO A 352 -9.63 -24.97 -1.25
C PRO A 352 -9.88 -24.00 -2.40
N VAL A 353 -8.95 -23.08 -2.61
CA VAL A 353 -8.93 -22.09 -3.68
C VAL A 353 -7.66 -22.27 -4.51
N ILE A 354 -7.82 -22.36 -5.84
CA ILE A 354 -6.72 -22.51 -6.79
C ILE A 354 -6.71 -21.30 -7.72
N LEU A 355 -5.70 -20.45 -7.56
CA LEU A 355 -5.32 -19.41 -8.50
C LEU A 355 -4.42 -20.06 -9.58
N ASP A 356 -4.71 -19.82 -10.86
CA ASP A 356 -4.03 -20.37 -12.06
C ASP A 356 -2.78 -21.25 -11.85
N GLU A 357 -2.90 -22.56 -12.10
CA GLU A 357 -1.87 -23.63 -11.98
C GLU A 357 -1.13 -23.74 -10.63
N GLY A 358 -1.51 -22.96 -9.61
CA GLY A 358 -0.95 -23.00 -8.26
C GLY A 358 -1.42 -24.18 -7.39
N MET A 359 -0.76 -24.35 -6.24
CA MET A 359 -1.23 -25.26 -5.19
C MET A 359 -2.52 -24.71 -4.56
N PRO A 360 -3.49 -25.58 -4.20
CA PRO A 360 -4.70 -25.14 -3.51
C PRO A 360 -4.37 -24.55 -2.13
N GLU A 361 -4.86 -23.35 -1.87
CA GLU A 361 -4.83 -22.73 -0.54
C GLU A 361 -6.18 -22.93 0.15
N ASN A 362 -6.18 -23.32 1.42
CA ASN A 362 -7.43 -23.42 2.17
C ASN A 362 -7.86 -22.04 2.67
N TRP A 363 -8.96 -21.54 2.14
CA TRP A 363 -9.54 -20.25 2.52
C TRP A 363 -10.68 -20.37 3.53
N SER A 364 -10.84 -21.51 4.24
CA SER A 364 -11.91 -21.68 5.24
C SER A 364 -11.91 -20.61 6.34
N TRP A 365 -10.80 -19.90 6.55
CA TRP A 365 -10.70 -18.73 7.43
C TRP A 365 -11.58 -17.54 7.00
N ASN A 366 -12.05 -17.50 5.74
CA ASN A 366 -13.00 -16.50 5.22
C ASN A 366 -14.47 -16.84 5.48
N LEU A 367 -14.78 -17.93 6.19
CA LEU A 367 -16.16 -18.27 6.53
C LEU A 367 -16.69 -17.32 7.62
N ILE A 368 -17.74 -16.57 7.29
CA ILE A 368 -18.43 -15.67 8.21
C ILE A 368 -19.73 -16.34 8.64
N ASN A 369 -19.97 -16.43 9.95
CA ASN A 369 -21.24 -16.97 10.45
C ASN A 369 -22.40 -16.06 10.04
N ALA A 370 -23.29 -16.55 9.18
CA ALA A 370 -24.49 -15.82 8.73
C ALA A 370 -25.69 -16.03 9.68
N GLY A 371 -25.50 -16.83 10.73
CA GLY A 371 -26.57 -17.33 11.58
C GLY A 371 -27.46 -18.35 10.85
N SER A 372 -28.47 -18.86 11.57
CA SER A 372 -29.46 -19.82 11.03
C SER A 372 -28.87 -21.09 10.40
N GLY A 373 -27.64 -21.46 10.76
CA GLY A 373 -26.99 -22.66 10.27
C GLY A 373 -26.24 -22.50 8.95
N ALA A 374 -25.89 -21.27 8.54
CA ALA A 374 -25.20 -20.98 7.29
C ALA A 374 -23.96 -20.08 7.49
N PHE A 375 -23.07 -20.12 6.52
CA PHE A 375 -21.93 -19.22 6.37
C PHE A 375 -22.12 -18.31 5.15
N GLU A 376 -21.61 -17.09 5.25
CA GLU A 376 -21.25 -16.25 4.12
C GLU A 376 -19.76 -16.43 3.83
N PHE A 377 -19.41 -16.44 2.54
CA PHE A 377 -18.03 -16.52 2.06
C PHE A 377 -17.84 -15.45 1.00
N PRO A 378 -17.38 -14.25 1.39
CA PRO A 378 -17.14 -13.16 0.46
C PRO A 378 -15.84 -13.38 -0.32
N LEU A 379 -15.89 -13.09 -1.62
CA LEU A 379 -14.73 -13.03 -2.50
C LEU A 379 -14.62 -11.60 -3.02
N GLU A 380 -13.59 -10.88 -2.57
CA GLU A 380 -13.34 -9.49 -2.92
C GLU A 380 -12.24 -9.39 -3.98
N ASN A 381 -12.22 -8.29 -4.73
CA ASN A 381 -11.11 -7.93 -5.63
C ASN A 381 -10.68 -9.04 -6.62
N ILE A 382 -11.64 -9.69 -7.27
CA ILE A 382 -11.37 -10.76 -8.24
C ILE A 382 -10.61 -10.20 -9.45
N GLN A 383 -9.37 -10.65 -9.65
CA GLN A 383 -8.43 -10.15 -10.67
C GLN A 383 -7.89 -11.22 -11.63
N SER A 384 -8.26 -12.49 -11.42
CA SER A 384 -7.90 -13.62 -12.28
C SER A 384 -9.00 -14.68 -12.27
N ASP A 385 -8.91 -15.63 -13.20
CA ASP A 385 -9.71 -16.85 -13.12
C ASP A 385 -9.23 -17.67 -11.92
N PHE A 386 -10.16 -18.31 -11.22
CA PHE A 386 -9.80 -19.26 -10.16
C PHE A 386 -10.94 -20.25 -9.88
N SER A 387 -10.60 -21.32 -9.18
CA SER A 387 -11.56 -22.33 -8.76
C SER A 387 -11.63 -22.45 -7.25
N ILE A 388 -12.84 -22.67 -6.75
CA ILE A 388 -13.15 -22.90 -5.34
C ILE A 388 -13.81 -24.26 -5.22
N THR A 389 -13.41 -25.04 -4.23
CA THR A 389 -14.12 -26.23 -3.79
C THR A 389 -14.59 -26.01 -2.37
N VAL A 390 -15.86 -26.26 -2.07
CA VAL A 390 -16.35 -26.32 -0.68
C VAL A 390 -16.47 -27.78 -0.29
N VAL A 391 -15.77 -28.19 0.77
CA VAL A 391 -15.72 -29.58 1.20
C VAL A 391 -16.54 -29.76 2.47
N PHE A 392 -17.58 -30.59 2.38
CA PHE A 392 -18.38 -30.98 3.53
C PHE A 392 -17.95 -32.34 4.07
N VAL A 393 -17.91 -32.46 5.41
CA VAL A 393 -17.66 -33.72 6.11
C VAL A 393 -18.65 -33.91 7.26
N GLN A 394 -18.71 -35.13 7.80
CA GLN A 394 -19.48 -35.39 9.02
C GLN A 394 -18.88 -34.59 10.19
N ALA A 395 -19.73 -33.88 10.92
CA ALA A 395 -19.29 -33.09 12.06
C ALA A 395 -18.79 -34.00 13.19
N ASP A 396 -17.58 -33.75 13.67
CA ASP A 396 -17.00 -34.43 14.83
C ASP A 396 -17.03 -33.50 16.05
N ILE A 397 -18.14 -33.52 16.78
CA ILE A 397 -18.31 -32.70 17.99
C ILE A 397 -17.26 -33.06 19.06
N ALA A 398 -16.86 -34.34 19.16
CA ALA A 398 -15.83 -34.72 20.12
C ALA A 398 -14.45 -34.19 19.72
N GLY A 399 -14.16 -34.10 18.42
CA GLY A 399 -12.97 -33.44 17.89
C GLY A 399 -12.99 -31.92 18.11
N LEU A 400 -14.11 -31.25 17.83
CA LEU A 400 -14.29 -29.81 18.07
C LEU A 400 -14.00 -29.44 19.53
N LEU A 401 -14.54 -30.21 20.47
CA LEU A 401 -14.45 -29.93 21.91
C LEU A 401 -13.08 -30.24 22.53
N GLN A 402 -12.11 -30.75 21.75
CA GLN A 402 -10.71 -30.77 22.19
C GLN A 402 -10.09 -29.36 22.20
N ASN A 403 -10.70 -28.40 21.51
CA ASN A 403 -10.31 -27.00 21.55
C ASN A 403 -10.85 -26.32 22.82
N SER A 404 -10.20 -25.22 23.21
CA SER A 404 -10.69 -24.35 24.28
C SER A 404 -11.38 -23.12 23.67
N PHE A 405 -12.46 -22.65 24.31
CA PHE A 405 -13.29 -21.58 23.77
C PHE A 405 -13.38 -20.41 24.75
N ALA A 406 -13.26 -19.20 24.24
CA ALA A 406 -13.45 -17.97 25.00
C ALA A 406 -14.47 -17.07 24.31
N ILE A 407 -15.22 -16.32 25.12
CA ILE A 407 -16.19 -15.31 24.66
C ILE A 407 -15.92 -13.97 25.34
N LEU A 408 -16.46 -12.89 24.77
CA LEU A 408 -16.36 -11.56 25.38
C LEU A 408 -17.23 -11.42 26.63
N GLU A 409 -16.76 -10.64 27.60
CA GLU A 409 -17.48 -10.30 28.84
C GLU A 409 -18.88 -9.76 28.55
N GLU A 410 -19.05 -8.95 27.52
CA GLU A 410 -20.36 -8.39 27.13
C GLU A 410 -21.40 -9.46 26.76
N ASN A 411 -20.96 -10.66 26.38
CA ASN A 411 -21.82 -11.80 26.06
C ASN A 411 -22.12 -12.70 27.26
N SER A 412 -21.58 -12.39 28.45
CA SER A 412 -21.70 -13.22 29.66
C SER A 412 -22.97 -12.99 30.50
N ASN A 413 -23.87 -12.10 30.05
CA ASN A 413 -25.04 -11.66 30.83
C ASN A 413 -26.00 -12.80 31.22
N ASP A 414 -26.18 -13.79 30.35
CA ASP A 414 -27.07 -14.92 30.55
C ASP A 414 -26.70 -16.12 29.66
N ALA A 415 -27.24 -17.29 30.00
CA ALA A 415 -26.94 -18.55 29.30
C ALA A 415 -27.26 -18.53 27.79
N GLY A 416 -28.28 -17.78 27.35
CA GLY A 416 -28.64 -17.69 25.93
C GLY A 416 -27.65 -16.83 25.14
N SER A 417 -27.18 -15.74 25.73
CA SER A 417 -26.14 -14.88 25.17
C SER A 417 -24.81 -15.64 25.02
N ILE A 418 -24.42 -16.41 26.03
CA ILE A 418 -23.22 -17.26 25.97
C ILE A 418 -23.35 -18.36 24.90
N ALA A 419 -24.51 -19.01 24.81
CA ALA A 419 -24.77 -20.02 23.79
C ALA A 419 -24.69 -19.44 22.36
N ALA A 420 -25.14 -18.20 22.16
CA ALA A 420 -25.01 -17.51 20.87
C ALA A 420 -23.54 -17.23 20.53
N ALA A 421 -22.77 -16.68 21.48
CA ALA A 421 -21.34 -16.42 21.29
C ALA A 421 -20.54 -17.71 21.06
N LEU A 422 -20.81 -18.80 21.78
CA LEU A 422 -20.19 -20.10 21.52
C LEU A 422 -20.50 -20.63 20.11
N ALA A 423 -21.72 -20.45 19.62
CA ALA A 423 -22.07 -20.86 18.27
C ALA A 423 -21.28 -20.07 17.21
N GLU A 424 -20.91 -18.82 17.49
CA GLU A 424 -20.00 -18.04 16.66
C GLU A 424 -18.56 -18.55 16.74
N GLU A 425 -18.06 -18.90 17.92
CA GLU A 425 -16.72 -19.51 18.06
C GLU A 425 -16.61 -20.86 17.35
N PHE A 426 -17.64 -21.72 17.41
CA PHE A 426 -17.66 -22.98 16.68
C PHE A 426 -17.67 -22.77 15.16
N ALA A 427 -18.25 -21.66 14.70
CA ALA A 427 -18.31 -21.29 13.29
C ALA A 427 -16.91 -21.03 12.71
N CYS A 428 -15.96 -20.53 13.50
CA CYS A 428 -14.56 -20.36 13.10
C CYS A 428 -13.88 -21.70 12.72
N TYR A 429 -14.39 -22.82 13.22
CA TYR A 429 -13.93 -24.17 12.88
C TYR A 429 -14.81 -24.86 11.83
N GLY A 430 -15.72 -24.12 11.17
CA GLY A 430 -16.61 -24.64 10.13
C GLY A 430 -17.88 -25.34 10.64
N TYR A 431 -18.19 -25.25 11.93
CA TYR A 431 -19.38 -25.89 12.55
C TYR A 431 -20.56 -24.92 12.68
N THR A 432 -21.74 -25.36 12.25
CA THR A 432 -23.00 -24.62 12.45
C THR A 432 -23.87 -25.27 13.53
N ILE A 433 -23.59 -24.98 14.79
CA ILE A 433 -24.32 -25.53 15.93
C ILE A 433 -25.48 -24.61 16.31
N ASN A 434 -26.70 -25.16 16.41
CA ASN A 434 -27.83 -24.36 16.88
C ASN A 434 -27.66 -24.01 18.35
N THR A 435 -27.95 -22.77 18.72
CA THR A 435 -27.86 -22.31 20.12
C THR A 435 -28.74 -23.12 21.08
N GLY A 436 -29.86 -23.67 20.61
CA GLY A 436 -30.72 -24.56 21.39
C GLY A 436 -30.12 -25.93 21.71
N ASP A 437 -29.04 -26.32 21.03
CA ASP A 437 -28.25 -27.52 21.30
C ASP A 437 -27.09 -27.25 22.28
N ILE A 438 -26.93 -26.00 22.75
CA ILE A 438 -25.89 -25.60 23.68
C ILE A 438 -26.54 -25.27 25.02
N SER A 439 -26.21 -26.05 26.06
CA SER A 439 -26.64 -25.78 27.44
C SER A 439 -25.51 -25.11 28.20
N VAL A 440 -25.79 -23.99 28.88
CA VAL A 440 -24.80 -23.22 29.66
C VAL A 440 -25.20 -23.15 31.14
N SER A 441 -24.23 -23.31 32.03
CA SER A 441 -24.41 -23.19 33.49
C SER A 441 -23.11 -22.72 34.15
N GLY A 442 -23.09 -22.60 35.49
CA GLY A 442 -21.84 -22.33 36.22
C GLY A 442 -21.16 -20.98 35.91
N ILE A 443 -21.90 -20.00 35.39
CA ILE A 443 -21.34 -18.70 34.95
C ILE A 443 -20.73 -17.96 36.16
N SER A 444 -19.44 -17.67 36.06
CA SER A 444 -18.65 -17.00 37.08
C SER A 444 -17.80 -15.90 36.45
N VAL A 445 -18.15 -14.65 36.75
CA VAL A 445 -17.41 -13.45 36.30
C VAL A 445 -16.46 -12.92 37.38
N ASP A 446 -16.50 -13.48 38.59
CA ASP A 446 -15.67 -13.02 39.73
C ASP A 446 -14.17 -13.09 39.41
N GLY A 447 -13.75 -14.06 38.58
CA GLY A 447 -12.37 -14.25 38.14
C GLY A 447 -11.82 -13.12 37.27
N LEU A 448 -12.67 -12.30 36.63
CA LEU A 448 -12.22 -11.16 35.81
C LEU A 448 -11.42 -10.14 36.62
N ILE A 449 -11.69 -10.03 37.92
CA ILE A 449 -10.97 -9.11 38.82
C ILE A 449 -9.65 -9.71 39.29
N ASP A 450 -9.64 -10.99 39.65
CA ASP A 450 -8.52 -11.62 40.34
C ASP A 450 -7.55 -12.33 39.38
N ALA A 451 -8.06 -13.04 38.39
CA ALA A 451 -7.30 -13.83 37.41
C ALA A 451 -7.29 -13.19 36.01
N GLY A 452 -8.11 -12.17 35.77
CA GLY A 452 -8.24 -11.50 34.47
C GLY A 452 -9.23 -12.17 33.50
N TYR A 453 -9.80 -13.33 33.87
CA TYR A 453 -10.79 -14.05 33.06
C TYR A 453 -11.90 -14.66 33.93
N GLY A 454 -13.10 -14.81 33.36
CA GLY A 454 -14.22 -15.55 33.94
C GLY A 454 -14.36 -16.96 33.35
N THR A 455 -15.28 -17.76 33.89
CA THR A 455 -15.54 -19.14 33.44
C THR A 455 -17.03 -19.45 33.37
N PHE A 456 -17.39 -20.46 32.59
CA PHE A 456 -18.71 -21.09 32.59
C PHE A 456 -18.60 -22.56 32.17
N ASP A 457 -19.60 -23.36 32.51
CA ASP A 457 -19.72 -24.74 32.03
C ASP A 457 -20.71 -24.78 30.87
N PHE A 458 -20.39 -25.52 29.81
CA PHE A 458 -21.30 -25.73 28.69
C PHE A 458 -21.33 -27.19 28.25
N THR A 459 -22.38 -27.56 27.52
CA THR A 459 -22.52 -28.89 26.92
C THR A 459 -23.21 -28.73 25.57
N VAL A 460 -22.68 -29.39 24.55
CA VAL A 460 -23.32 -29.52 23.25
C VAL A 460 -24.15 -30.80 23.25
N SER A 461 -25.35 -30.79 22.66
CA SER A 461 -26.23 -31.97 22.56
C SER A 461 -25.47 -33.25 22.20
N GLY A 462 -25.33 -34.18 23.14
CA GLY A 462 -24.63 -35.46 22.95
C GLY A 462 -23.14 -35.48 23.30
N SER A 463 -22.59 -34.40 23.86
CA SER A 463 -21.22 -34.31 24.40
C SER A 463 -21.17 -34.41 25.93
N GLU A 464 -19.95 -34.53 26.46
CA GLU A 464 -19.68 -34.30 27.88
C GLU A 464 -19.65 -32.78 28.19
N PRO A 465 -19.78 -32.39 29.47
CA PRO A 465 -19.63 -30.99 29.88
C PRO A 465 -18.18 -30.50 29.72
N GLU A 466 -18.04 -29.28 29.19
CA GLU A 466 -16.77 -28.60 28.98
C GLU A 466 -16.75 -27.24 29.71
N THR A 467 -15.56 -26.72 29.96
CA THR A 467 -15.37 -25.38 30.54
C THR A 467 -15.03 -24.37 29.46
N GLY A 468 -15.78 -23.29 29.38
CA GLY A 468 -15.49 -22.12 28.55
C GLY A 468 -15.05 -20.92 29.38
N TYR A 469 -14.45 -19.94 28.70
CA TYR A 469 -13.79 -18.79 29.34
C TYR A 469 -14.41 -17.47 28.90
N ILE A 470 -14.34 -16.47 29.77
CA ILE A 470 -14.85 -15.11 29.53
C ILE A 470 -13.67 -14.15 29.58
N VAL A 471 -13.44 -13.39 28.52
CA VAL A 471 -12.36 -12.40 28.44
C VAL A 471 -12.91 -10.97 28.36
N PRO A 472 -12.24 -9.98 28.98
CA PRO A 472 -12.67 -8.59 28.92
C PRO A 472 -12.65 -7.99 27.51
N GLN A 473 -11.64 -8.32 26.70
CA GLN A 473 -11.42 -7.73 25.37
C GLN A 473 -11.19 -8.79 24.32
N ALA A 474 -11.58 -8.48 23.08
CA ALA A 474 -11.35 -9.36 21.93
C ALA A 474 -9.86 -9.54 21.58
N THR A 475 -9.00 -8.68 22.12
CA THR A 475 -7.53 -8.77 21.99
C THR A 475 -6.87 -9.59 23.09
N ASP A 476 -7.62 -10.08 24.07
CA ASP A 476 -7.05 -10.89 25.15
C ASP A 476 -6.87 -12.34 24.71
N ILE A 477 -5.67 -12.89 24.95
CA ILE A 477 -5.28 -14.24 24.54
C ILE A 477 -4.97 -15.08 25.77
N LEU A 478 -5.57 -16.27 25.85
CA LEU A 478 -5.40 -17.22 26.93
C LEU A 478 -4.38 -18.30 26.55
N PHE A 479 -3.48 -18.58 27.48
CA PHE A 479 -2.53 -19.69 27.44
C PHE A 479 -2.92 -20.68 28.52
N LYS A 480 -3.44 -21.85 28.14
CA LYS A 480 -3.76 -22.94 29.07
C LYS A 480 -2.64 -23.97 29.05
N LEU A 481 -1.91 -24.06 30.14
CA LEU A 481 -0.80 -24.99 30.35
C LEU A 481 -1.28 -26.14 31.24
N ASP A 482 -1.23 -27.37 30.72
CA ASP A 482 -1.55 -28.61 31.44
C ASP A 482 -0.40 -29.60 31.23
N GLY A 483 0.38 -29.84 32.29
CA GLY A 483 1.65 -30.54 32.17
C GLY A 483 2.34 -30.81 33.50
N ILE A 484 3.67 -30.96 33.43
CA ILE A 484 4.53 -31.28 34.57
C ILE A 484 5.80 -30.43 34.48
N HIS A 485 6.26 -29.92 35.62
CA HIS A 485 7.59 -29.32 35.81
C HIS A 485 8.20 -29.87 37.11
N ASP A 486 9.43 -30.39 37.05
CA ASP A 486 10.12 -30.96 38.22
C ASP A 486 9.24 -31.98 39.00
N GLU A 487 8.59 -32.89 38.27
CA GLU A 487 7.62 -33.88 38.79
C GLU A 487 6.34 -33.29 39.43
N THR A 488 6.17 -31.97 39.39
CA THR A 488 5.01 -31.26 39.94
C THR A 488 4.01 -30.91 38.83
N PRO A 489 2.70 -31.15 39.01
CA PRO A 489 1.71 -30.77 38.02
C PRO A 489 1.66 -29.27 37.78
N VAL A 490 1.64 -28.88 36.52
CA VAL A 490 1.36 -27.51 36.04
C VAL A 490 -0.05 -27.54 35.48
N ASN A 491 -0.95 -26.73 36.03
CA ASN A 491 -2.32 -26.58 35.54
C ASN A 491 -2.74 -25.13 35.75
N GLU A 492 -2.33 -24.30 34.80
CA GLU A 492 -2.42 -22.84 34.92
C GLU A 492 -2.96 -22.23 33.62
N ILE A 493 -3.67 -21.12 33.78
CA ILE A 493 -4.18 -20.33 32.66
C ILE A 493 -3.66 -18.92 32.85
N CYS A 494 -2.88 -18.48 31.88
CA CYS A 494 -2.34 -17.13 31.80
C CYS A 494 -3.12 -16.34 30.75
N ILE A 495 -3.29 -15.04 30.97
CA ILE A 495 -3.95 -14.14 30.02
C ILE A 495 -2.96 -13.07 29.58
N ALA A 496 -2.72 -12.98 28.28
CA ALA A 496 -1.94 -11.94 27.64
C ALA A 496 -2.87 -10.85 27.13
N HIS A 497 -2.57 -9.61 27.49
CA HIS A 497 -3.32 -8.43 27.05
C HIS A 497 -2.64 -7.75 25.86
N LEU A 498 -3.34 -6.83 25.20
CA LEU A 498 -2.76 -6.00 24.14
C LEU A 498 -1.49 -5.26 24.60
N SER A 499 -1.40 -4.88 25.89
CA SER A 499 -0.19 -4.26 26.44
C SER A 499 1.03 -5.19 26.45
N ASP A 500 0.82 -6.50 26.59
CA ASP A 500 1.90 -7.49 26.54
C ASP A 500 2.37 -7.69 25.11
N TRP A 501 1.45 -7.69 24.14
CA TRP A 501 1.79 -7.63 22.72
C TRP A 501 2.62 -6.39 22.38
N VAL A 502 2.21 -5.21 22.85
CA VAL A 502 2.97 -3.95 22.65
C VAL A 502 4.35 -4.03 23.30
N ALA A 503 4.49 -4.72 24.43
CA ALA A 503 5.79 -4.99 25.05
C ALA A 503 6.60 -6.05 24.28
N GLY A 504 5.93 -6.93 23.54
CA GLY A 504 6.50 -7.97 22.69
C GLY A 504 6.93 -9.25 23.42
N GLU A 505 6.68 -9.35 24.72
CA GLU A 505 7.19 -10.40 25.62
C GLU A 505 6.12 -10.81 26.65
N PHE A 506 5.93 -12.11 26.85
CA PHE A 506 4.98 -12.68 27.80
C PHE A 506 5.57 -13.89 28.54
N GLY A 507 5.38 -13.92 29.86
CA GLY A 507 5.85 -14.99 30.73
C GLY A 507 4.79 -16.08 30.92
N VAL A 508 5.20 -17.34 30.95
CA VAL A 508 4.35 -18.49 31.29
C VAL A 508 5.06 -19.40 32.29
N PRO A 509 4.32 -20.19 33.09
CA PRO A 509 4.91 -21.15 34.01
C PRO A 509 5.91 -22.09 33.34
N ALA A 510 6.96 -22.44 34.09
CA ALA A 510 7.91 -23.48 33.70
C ALA A 510 7.18 -24.81 33.48
N MET A 511 7.55 -25.54 32.42
CA MET A 511 6.91 -26.78 32.00
C MET A 511 7.88 -27.65 31.21
N ASP A 512 8.05 -28.90 31.65
CA ASP A 512 8.95 -29.87 31.02
C ASP A 512 8.25 -30.69 29.94
N SER A 513 6.96 -30.95 30.12
CA SER A 513 6.11 -31.67 29.17
C SER A 513 4.63 -31.43 29.46
N GLY A 514 3.77 -31.63 28.46
CA GLY A 514 2.32 -31.45 28.60
C GLY A 514 1.68 -30.91 27.33
N THR A 515 0.74 -29.99 27.50
CA THR A 515 0.07 -29.28 26.41
C THR A 515 0.01 -27.79 26.73
N MET A 516 0.18 -26.95 25.71
CA MET A 516 -0.03 -25.51 25.81
C MET A 516 -1.06 -25.08 24.75
N ASN A 517 -2.29 -24.87 25.17
CA ASN A 517 -3.36 -24.43 24.27
C ASN A 517 -3.46 -22.90 24.28
N ILE A 518 -3.41 -22.28 23.09
CA ILE A 518 -3.49 -20.83 22.91
C ILE A 518 -4.82 -20.52 22.20
N PHE A 519 -5.67 -19.74 22.85
CA PHE A 519 -7.03 -19.46 22.38
C PHE A 519 -7.52 -18.11 22.88
N GLY A 520 -8.63 -17.63 22.34
CA GLY A 520 -9.25 -16.35 22.69
C GLY A 520 -10.56 -16.19 21.93
N ALA A 521 -11.16 -15.00 21.99
CA ALA A 521 -12.39 -14.73 21.25
C ALA A 521 -12.10 -14.51 19.76
N GLY A 522 -13.02 -14.96 18.90
CA GLY A 522 -12.97 -14.78 17.44
C GLY A 522 -12.14 -15.82 16.70
N GLY A 523 -12.06 -17.07 17.20
CA GLY A 523 -11.37 -18.15 16.49
C GLY A 523 -9.86 -17.97 16.37
N VAL A 524 -9.20 -17.73 17.50
CA VAL A 524 -7.74 -17.53 17.55
C VAL A 524 -6.98 -18.73 16.98
N ILE A 525 -6.06 -18.45 16.06
CA ILE A 525 -5.07 -19.38 15.53
C ILE A 525 -3.70 -18.90 15.98
N ALA A 526 -2.93 -19.79 16.62
CA ALA A 526 -1.55 -19.53 17.01
C ALA A 526 -0.62 -20.47 16.23
N MET A 527 0.29 -19.89 15.45
CA MET A 527 1.26 -20.62 14.63
C MET A 527 2.65 -20.32 15.17
N PRO A 528 3.36 -21.31 15.74
CA PRO A 528 4.72 -21.11 16.18
C PRO A 528 5.66 -21.14 14.96
N PHE A 529 6.70 -20.30 14.93
CA PHE A 529 7.65 -20.27 13.81
C PHE A 529 9.13 -20.09 14.22
N SER A 530 9.46 -20.23 15.50
CA SER A 530 10.86 -20.31 15.93
C SER A 530 11.43 -21.72 15.74
N THR A 531 12.73 -21.84 15.52
CA THR A 531 13.43 -23.15 15.43
C THR A 531 13.38 -23.97 16.72
N ALA A 532 13.02 -23.35 17.85
CA ALA A 532 12.81 -24.05 19.12
C ALA A 532 11.67 -25.08 19.04
N VAL A 533 10.69 -24.83 18.16
CA VAL A 533 9.49 -25.64 17.98
C VAL A 533 9.83 -27.06 17.57
N ASP A 534 10.69 -27.23 16.56
CA ASP A 534 11.07 -28.52 16.00
C ASP A 534 11.71 -29.47 17.03
N SER A 535 12.26 -28.91 18.12
CA SER A 535 12.96 -29.69 19.15
C SER A 535 12.12 -30.00 20.39
N ALA A 536 11.13 -29.15 20.69
CA ALA A 536 10.39 -29.14 21.95
C ALA A 536 8.90 -29.45 21.81
N PHE A 537 8.30 -29.22 20.64
CA PHE A 537 6.89 -29.45 20.38
C PHE A 537 6.67 -30.66 19.48
N GLY A 538 5.67 -31.47 19.83
CA GLY A 538 5.12 -32.53 18.98
C GLY A 538 3.89 -32.05 18.20
N ASP A 539 3.09 -33.00 17.71
CA ASP A 539 1.84 -32.68 17.02
C ASP A 539 0.84 -31.97 17.98
N TYR A 540 0.00 -31.08 17.43
CA TYR A 540 -1.16 -30.49 18.12
C TYR A 540 -0.85 -29.78 19.46
N ASN A 541 0.15 -28.90 19.49
CA ASN A 541 0.54 -28.11 20.68
C ASN A 541 1.03 -28.95 21.87
N ALA A 542 1.43 -30.21 21.63
CA ALA A 542 2.07 -31.04 22.64
C ALA A 542 3.47 -30.51 22.95
N VAL A 543 3.76 -30.28 24.23
CA VAL A 543 5.11 -29.95 24.70
C VAL A 543 5.77 -31.26 25.12
N GLU A 544 6.74 -31.72 24.34
CA GLU A 544 7.46 -32.96 24.59
C GLU A 544 8.75 -32.75 25.38
N LYS A 545 9.30 -31.53 25.33
CA LYS A 545 10.48 -31.09 26.09
C LYS A 545 10.31 -29.63 26.52
N PRO A 546 11.07 -29.15 27.53
CA PRO A 546 11.10 -27.73 27.85
C PRO A 546 11.45 -26.90 26.62
N PHE A 547 10.66 -25.85 26.35
CA PHE A 547 10.89 -24.97 25.20
C PHE A 547 11.67 -23.71 25.57
N TYR A 548 11.56 -23.24 26.83
CA TYR A 548 12.11 -22.01 27.43
C TYR A 548 11.75 -20.69 26.72
N PHE A 549 11.70 -20.67 25.39
CA PHE A 549 11.36 -19.56 24.51
C PHE A 549 10.72 -20.07 23.22
N VAL A 550 9.60 -19.46 22.82
CA VAL A 550 8.96 -19.69 21.52
C VAL A 550 8.34 -18.40 21.00
N GLU A 551 8.31 -18.25 19.68
CA GLU A 551 7.66 -17.12 19.01
C GLU A 551 6.44 -17.59 18.23
N TYR A 552 5.36 -16.83 18.37
CA TYR A 552 4.08 -17.11 17.74
C TYR A 552 3.65 -15.99 16.77
N HIS A 553 2.95 -16.42 15.72
CA HIS A 553 1.98 -15.60 15.00
C HIS A 553 0.61 -15.93 15.56
N ILE A 554 -0.04 -14.96 16.21
CA ILE A 554 -1.38 -15.15 16.77
C ILE A 554 -2.36 -14.30 15.98
N VAL A 555 -3.33 -14.94 15.35
CA VAL A 555 -4.27 -14.30 14.42
C VAL A 555 -5.71 -14.64 14.82
N SER A 556 -6.60 -13.66 14.74
CA SER A 556 -8.05 -13.83 14.80
C SER A 556 -8.73 -12.74 13.97
N SER A 557 -10.06 -12.66 14.01
CA SER A 557 -10.80 -11.50 13.48
C SER A 557 -10.44 -10.17 14.16
N HIS A 558 -9.74 -10.20 15.30
CA HIS A 558 -9.44 -9.03 16.14
C HIS A 558 -7.95 -8.82 16.42
N VAL A 559 -7.11 -9.84 16.23
CA VAL A 559 -5.67 -9.75 16.47
C VAL A 559 -4.85 -10.21 15.28
N ASN A 560 -3.68 -9.60 15.11
CA ASN A 560 -2.62 -10.06 14.22
C ASN A 560 -1.27 -9.75 14.91
N TRP A 561 -0.89 -10.62 15.83
CA TRP A 561 0.32 -10.49 16.64
C TRP A 561 1.44 -11.33 16.03
N PHE A 562 2.34 -10.67 15.32
CA PHE A 562 3.44 -11.31 14.61
C PHE A 562 4.74 -11.28 15.44
N GLY A 563 5.32 -12.44 15.76
CA GLY A 563 6.58 -12.52 16.51
C GLY A 563 6.41 -12.27 18.02
N PHE A 564 5.24 -12.65 18.55
CA PHE A 564 4.92 -12.57 19.97
C PHE A 564 5.72 -13.61 20.76
N LYS A 565 6.49 -13.17 21.75
CA LYS A 565 7.46 -14.00 22.46
C LYS A 565 6.88 -14.55 23.75
N VAL A 566 6.93 -15.86 23.89
CA VAL A 566 6.49 -16.59 25.08
C VAL A 566 7.70 -17.22 25.74
N ILE A 567 7.95 -16.87 27.00
CA ILE A 567 9.15 -17.23 27.77
C ILE A 567 8.73 -17.95 29.04
N GLN A 568 9.34 -19.09 29.35
CA GLN A 568 9.06 -19.83 30.58
C GLN A 568 9.70 -19.15 31.80
N ASP A 569 9.07 -19.27 32.97
CA ASP A 569 9.54 -18.68 34.23
C ASP A 569 10.93 -19.16 34.69
N ASP A 570 11.43 -20.29 34.18
CA ASP A 570 12.76 -20.83 34.45
C ASP A 570 13.75 -20.62 33.29
N ALA A 571 13.36 -19.90 32.25
CA ALA A 571 14.21 -19.65 31.09
C ALA A 571 15.38 -18.73 31.45
N LEU A 572 16.60 -19.23 31.26
CA LEU A 572 17.83 -18.44 31.32
C LEU A 572 18.08 -17.87 29.92
N CYS A 573 17.38 -16.79 29.58
CA CYS A 573 17.47 -16.19 28.26
C CYS A 573 17.99 -14.75 28.28
N VAL A 574 18.69 -14.37 27.22
CA VAL A 574 19.20 -13.01 27.02
C VAL A 574 18.73 -12.52 25.67
N LYS A 575 18.09 -11.36 25.67
CA LYS A 575 17.77 -10.63 24.45
C LYS A 575 19.07 -10.12 23.86
N VAL A 576 19.39 -10.55 22.65
CA VAL A 576 20.42 -9.92 21.82
C VAL A 576 19.70 -8.85 21.01
N SER A 577 20.14 -7.60 20.98
CA SER A 577 19.48 -6.51 20.24
C SER A 577 20.49 -5.76 19.38
N PRO A 578 20.57 -6.07 18.08
CA PRO A 578 21.48 -5.45 17.14
C PRO A 578 21.23 -3.94 17.01
N GLY A 579 22.30 -3.16 17.02
CA GLY A 579 22.25 -1.71 16.86
C GLY A 579 23.24 -1.19 15.82
N SER A 580 22.80 -0.20 15.06
CA SER A 580 23.65 0.69 14.26
C SER A 580 23.96 1.97 15.05
N LYS A 581 24.71 2.89 14.44
CA LYS A 581 24.91 4.24 15.01
C LYS A 581 23.62 5.06 15.09
N GLU A 582 22.56 4.65 14.41
CA GLU A 582 21.29 5.38 14.28
C GLU A 582 20.15 4.76 15.11
N GLY A 583 20.28 3.51 15.59
CA GLY A 583 19.26 2.85 16.42
C GLY A 583 19.35 1.32 16.36
N GLU A 584 18.28 0.62 16.79
CA GLU A 584 18.15 -0.83 16.57
C GLU A 584 18.07 -1.10 15.07
N GLN A 585 18.90 -2.00 14.54
CA GLN A 585 18.78 -2.44 13.16
C GLN A 585 18.12 -3.81 13.10
N LYS A 586 17.01 -3.87 12.35
CA LYS A 586 16.18 -5.05 12.21
C LYS A 586 16.46 -5.75 10.89
N THR A 587 16.35 -7.07 10.86
CA THR A 587 16.26 -7.86 9.63
C THR A 587 15.12 -8.85 9.81
N LEU A 588 14.37 -9.15 8.75
CA LEU A 588 13.22 -10.06 8.85
C LEU A 588 13.64 -11.48 9.26
N GLN A 589 14.84 -11.92 8.87
CA GLN A 589 15.44 -13.19 9.29
C GLN A 589 15.76 -13.23 10.79
N TRP A 590 16.09 -12.08 11.40
CA TRP A 590 16.51 -11.99 12.80
C TRP A 590 15.41 -11.54 13.76
N GLU A 591 14.36 -10.88 13.27
CA GLU A 591 13.19 -10.60 14.11
C GLU A 591 12.59 -11.88 14.70
N VAL A 592 12.87 -13.02 14.07
CA VAL A 592 12.70 -14.37 14.60
C VAL A 592 13.96 -14.81 15.35
N GLY A 593 13.83 -15.24 16.61
CA GLY A 593 14.92 -15.82 17.39
C GLY A 593 15.82 -14.81 18.11
N LYS A 594 15.29 -13.66 18.53
CA LYS A 594 16.06 -12.60 19.25
C LYS A 594 16.68 -13.04 20.59
N TYR A 595 16.21 -14.15 21.17
CA TYR A 595 16.62 -14.61 22.50
C TYR A 595 17.61 -15.76 22.41
N ALA A 596 18.76 -15.59 23.06
CA ALA A 596 19.67 -16.67 23.33
C ALA A 596 19.19 -17.46 24.54
N VAL A 597 18.86 -18.75 24.38
CA VAL A 597 18.41 -19.65 25.44
C VAL A 597 19.61 -20.41 26.00
N LEU A 598 19.98 -20.16 27.27
CA LEU A 598 21.22 -20.65 27.89
C LEU A 598 20.96 -21.69 29.00
N ASN A 599 19.75 -22.23 29.11
CA ASN A 599 19.40 -23.28 30.08
C ASN A 599 20.35 -24.49 29.99
N ASP A 600 20.66 -24.95 28.78
CA ASP A 600 21.51 -26.13 28.52
C ASP A 600 23.02 -25.82 28.44
N GLY A 601 23.43 -24.58 28.77
CA GLY A 601 24.84 -24.18 28.77
C GLY A 601 25.17 -23.11 27.74
N ALA A 602 26.16 -23.37 26.89
CA ALA A 602 26.61 -22.39 25.90
C ALA A 602 25.62 -22.28 24.73
N TYR A 603 25.35 -21.05 24.27
CA TYR A 603 24.47 -20.78 23.14
C TYR A 603 25.21 -19.99 22.05
N SER A 604 24.84 -20.21 20.79
CA SER A 604 25.39 -19.46 19.66
C SER A 604 24.28 -18.64 19.00
N SER A 605 24.37 -17.31 19.08
CA SER A 605 23.45 -16.39 18.44
C SER A 605 24.07 -15.81 17.17
N ASN A 606 23.30 -15.81 16.09
CA ASN A 606 23.67 -15.14 14.85
C ASN A 606 23.11 -13.70 14.85
N ILE A 607 23.92 -12.72 14.48
CA ILE A 607 23.51 -11.30 14.31
C ILE A 607 23.89 -10.82 12.91
N PHE A 608 22.99 -10.17 12.19
CA PHE A 608 23.24 -9.84 10.78
C PHE A 608 24.07 -8.55 10.59
N PHE A 609 24.85 -8.47 9.51
CA PHE A 609 26.03 -7.57 9.34
C PHE A 609 25.80 -6.06 9.18
N GLY A 610 24.64 -5.54 9.55
CA GLY A 610 24.49 -4.08 9.68
C GLY A 610 24.94 -3.52 11.03
N ASN A 611 25.22 -4.41 12.00
CA ASN A 611 25.34 -4.03 13.39
C ASN A 611 26.78 -3.81 13.82
N ASP A 612 27.18 -2.55 13.87
CA ASP A 612 28.43 -2.12 14.52
C ASP A 612 28.42 -2.42 16.03
N SER A 613 27.22 -2.59 16.60
CA SER A 613 27.02 -2.88 18.01
C SER A 613 25.82 -3.78 18.25
N PHE A 614 25.72 -4.36 19.43
CA PHE A 614 24.47 -4.92 19.92
C PHE A 614 24.35 -4.70 21.43
N THR A 615 23.12 -4.73 21.92
CA THR A 615 22.82 -4.67 23.35
C THR A 615 22.38 -6.03 23.84
N LEU A 616 22.84 -6.42 25.03
CA LEU A 616 22.35 -7.57 25.77
C LEU A 616 21.50 -7.09 26.94
N SER A 617 20.34 -7.70 27.13
CA SER A 617 19.48 -7.47 28.28
C SER A 617 18.74 -8.74 28.68
N LEU A 618 18.32 -8.82 29.94
CA LEU A 618 17.30 -9.78 30.35
C LEU A 618 15.95 -9.46 29.67
N PRO A 619 14.99 -10.40 29.66
CA PRO A 619 13.59 -10.09 29.39
C PRO A 619 13.07 -9.00 30.34
N LYS A 620 11.88 -8.46 30.02
CA LYS A 620 11.16 -7.55 30.92
C LYS A 620 11.11 -8.12 32.34
N ALA A 621 11.32 -7.25 33.33
CA ALA A 621 11.32 -7.65 34.75
C ALA A 621 10.08 -8.47 35.12
N GLY A 622 10.29 -9.65 35.70
CA GLY A 622 9.24 -10.60 36.05
C GLY A 622 8.96 -11.67 34.99
N ILE A 623 9.71 -11.71 33.88
CA ILE A 623 9.65 -12.75 32.85
C ILE A 623 11.01 -13.47 32.79
N GLY A 624 10.99 -14.80 32.73
CA GLY A 624 12.20 -15.63 32.71
C GLY A 624 12.78 -15.91 34.10
N GLY A 625 13.79 -16.77 34.15
CA GLY A 625 14.36 -17.32 35.38
C GLY A 625 15.42 -16.47 36.07
N ALA A 626 15.96 -15.46 35.39
CA ALA A 626 17.02 -14.60 35.93
C ALA A 626 16.52 -13.20 36.27
N VAL A 627 16.99 -12.66 37.39
CA VAL A 627 16.70 -11.27 37.83
C VAL A 627 17.89 -10.34 37.65
N GLU A 628 19.11 -10.89 37.58
CA GLU A 628 20.34 -10.13 37.38
C GLU A 628 21.22 -10.77 36.30
N LEU A 629 21.80 -9.93 35.43
CA LEU A 629 22.77 -10.31 34.42
C LEU A 629 24.06 -9.53 34.63
N THR A 630 25.17 -10.25 34.70
CA THR A 630 26.53 -9.70 34.60
C THR A 630 27.23 -10.23 33.37
N VAL A 631 27.78 -9.34 32.54
CA VAL A 631 28.64 -9.71 31.41
C VAL A 631 30.06 -9.30 31.73
N ALA A 632 31.02 -10.22 31.59
CA ALA A 632 32.41 -9.93 31.87
C ALA A 632 32.91 -8.77 30.98
N ALA A 633 33.38 -7.70 31.61
CA ALA A 633 33.94 -6.56 30.89
C ALA A 633 35.15 -7.02 30.06
N ALA A 634 35.10 -6.78 28.76
CA ALA A 634 36.18 -7.07 27.84
C ALA A 634 36.59 -5.80 27.10
N SER A 635 37.89 -5.55 27.04
CA SER A 635 38.49 -4.54 26.15
C SER A 635 39.51 -5.27 25.28
N SER A 636 39.04 -5.71 24.12
CA SER A 636 39.84 -6.34 23.07
C SER A 636 40.21 -5.27 22.03
N PRO A 637 41.30 -5.43 21.27
CA PRO A 637 41.53 -4.62 20.07
C PRO A 637 40.38 -4.66 19.06
N GLY A 638 39.52 -5.70 19.13
CA GLY A 638 38.41 -5.92 18.21
C GLY A 638 37.04 -5.44 18.65
N TYR A 639 36.79 -5.42 19.95
CA TYR A 639 35.47 -5.09 20.53
C TYR A 639 35.61 -4.65 21.98
N ALA A 640 34.61 -3.91 22.47
CA ALA A 640 34.44 -3.61 23.88
C ALA A 640 33.06 -4.03 24.37
N VAL A 641 32.99 -4.39 25.65
CA VAL A 641 31.74 -4.58 26.39
C VAL A 641 31.62 -3.47 27.41
N GLU A 642 30.53 -2.70 27.36
CA GLU A 642 30.21 -1.60 28.26
C GLU A 642 28.92 -1.89 29.02
N ASP A 643 29.00 -1.89 30.35
CA ASP A 643 27.83 -1.88 31.24
C ASP A 643 27.21 -0.47 31.24
N LYS A 644 25.92 -0.39 30.89
CA LYS A 644 25.18 0.89 30.84
C LYS A 644 24.64 1.33 32.19
N GLY A 645 24.70 0.48 33.22
CA GLY A 645 24.26 0.75 34.58
C GLY A 645 22.74 0.66 34.79
N ASP A 646 22.00 0.21 33.78
CA ASP A 646 20.55 -0.02 33.80
C ASP A 646 20.17 -1.50 33.65
N GLY A 647 21.15 -2.41 33.79
CA GLY A 647 20.98 -3.85 33.56
C GLY A 647 21.19 -4.28 32.10
N THR A 648 21.57 -3.35 31.22
CA THR A 648 21.92 -3.63 29.82
C THR A 648 23.43 -3.50 29.57
N TYR A 649 23.93 -4.27 28.60
CA TYR A 649 25.32 -4.28 28.19
C TYR A 649 25.43 -4.00 26.70
N ALA A 650 26.13 -2.94 26.31
CA ALA A 650 26.45 -2.72 24.91
C ALA A 650 27.76 -3.40 24.55
N VAL A 651 27.77 -4.06 23.40
CA VAL A 651 28.97 -4.63 22.79
C VAL A 651 29.21 -3.88 21.49
N GLU A 652 30.34 -3.18 21.40
CA GLU A 652 30.72 -2.40 20.22
C GLU A 652 31.90 -3.08 19.53
N PHE A 653 31.79 -3.31 18.22
CA PHE A 653 32.87 -3.85 17.41
C PHE A 653 33.69 -2.70 16.81
N PHE A 654 34.99 -2.69 17.08
CA PHE A 654 35.95 -1.75 16.48
C PHE A 654 36.67 -2.34 15.26
N SER A 655 36.40 -3.61 14.97
CA SER A 655 37.03 -4.32 13.87
C SER A 655 36.07 -5.33 13.26
N ASP A 656 36.02 -5.31 11.94
CA ASP A 656 35.34 -6.29 11.12
C ASP A 656 36.09 -7.63 11.00
N TYR A 657 37.25 -7.77 11.66
CA TYR A 657 38.03 -9.01 11.65
C TYR A 657 37.44 -10.10 12.56
N TYR A 658 36.59 -9.71 13.51
CA TYR A 658 35.98 -10.64 14.46
C TYR A 658 34.60 -11.05 13.93
N ASP A 659 34.55 -12.23 13.31
CA ASP A 659 33.35 -12.89 12.82
C ASP A 659 32.60 -13.63 13.93
N SER A 660 33.32 -14.07 14.97
CA SER A 660 32.76 -14.69 16.17
C SER A 660 33.46 -14.18 17.44
N ILE A 661 32.67 -13.91 18.49
CA ILE A 661 33.18 -13.63 19.85
C ILE A 661 32.46 -14.52 20.87
N ALA A 662 33.15 -14.87 21.95
CA ALA A 662 32.56 -15.56 23.09
C ALA A 662 32.49 -14.58 24.27
N LEU A 663 31.31 -14.48 24.88
CA LEU A 663 31.03 -13.65 26.04
C LEU A 663 30.71 -14.54 27.23
N ASP A 664 31.36 -14.26 28.37
CA ASP A 664 31.07 -14.93 29.63
C ASP A 664 29.98 -14.17 30.38
N LEU A 665 28.85 -14.85 30.58
CA LEU A 665 27.66 -14.35 31.25
C LEU A 665 27.57 -14.98 32.64
N THR A 666 27.13 -14.20 33.62
CA THR A 666 26.78 -14.67 34.96
C THR A 666 25.36 -14.21 35.28
N PHE A 667 24.46 -15.16 35.50
CA PHE A 667 23.10 -14.91 35.97
C PHE A 667 23.04 -15.06 37.49
N ASP A 668 22.31 -14.16 38.15
CA ASP A 668 22.02 -14.19 39.59
C ASP A 668 23.27 -14.51 40.46
N GLU A 669 24.37 -13.83 40.13
CA GLU A 669 25.70 -13.92 40.74
C GLU A 669 26.42 -15.29 40.67
N THR A 670 25.73 -16.37 40.29
CA THR A 670 26.21 -17.74 40.53
C THR A 670 26.23 -18.62 39.29
N GLU A 671 25.33 -18.38 38.34
CA GLU A 671 25.14 -19.23 37.17
C GLU A 671 25.96 -18.72 35.98
N GLN A 672 27.07 -19.38 35.69
CA GLN A 672 27.93 -19.01 34.56
C GLN A 672 27.47 -19.70 33.28
N ARG A 673 27.41 -18.93 32.18
CA ARG A 673 27.09 -19.40 30.82
C ARG A 673 27.99 -18.69 29.81
N THR A 674 28.07 -19.25 28.59
CA THR A 674 28.84 -18.65 27.49
C THR A 674 27.91 -18.36 26.32
N LEU A 675 27.87 -17.11 25.89
CA LEU A 675 27.16 -16.68 24.69
C LEU A 675 28.18 -16.46 23.57
N ASN A 676 28.12 -17.29 22.53
CA ASN A 676 28.87 -17.07 21.30
C ASN A 676 28.02 -16.18 20.39
N ILE A 677 28.59 -15.07 19.93
CA ILE A 677 27.97 -14.17 18.96
C ILE A 677 28.68 -14.37 17.64
N ASN A 678 27.95 -14.85 16.64
CA ASN A 678 28.41 -14.92 15.26
C ASN A 678 27.81 -13.76 14.50
N ARG A 679 28.63 -12.89 13.94
CA ARG A 679 28.14 -11.89 13.00
C ARG A 679 27.94 -12.59 11.66
N VAL A 680 26.77 -12.53 11.02
CA VAL A 680 26.41 -13.21 9.75
C VAL A 680 26.13 -12.17 8.67
N GLY A 681 26.91 -12.17 7.59
CA GLY A 681 26.75 -11.17 6.51
C GLY A 681 26.22 -11.73 5.22
N VAL A 682 26.24 -13.03 5.05
CA VAL A 682 25.56 -13.73 3.96
C VAL A 682 24.91 -14.97 4.58
N GLU A 683 23.60 -15.07 4.50
CA GLU A 683 22.92 -16.33 4.77
C GLU A 683 23.03 -17.23 3.55
N ILE A 684 23.30 -18.52 3.74
CA ILE A 684 23.42 -19.49 2.64
C ILE A 684 22.45 -20.63 2.92
N GLY A 685 21.50 -20.85 2.00
CA GLY A 685 20.48 -21.88 2.09
C GLY A 685 20.43 -22.77 0.85
N ASP A 686 20.10 -24.04 1.03
CA ASP A 686 19.81 -24.99 -0.05
C ASP A 686 18.31 -25.22 -0.23
N TYR A 687 17.92 -25.45 -1.49
CA TYR A 687 16.52 -25.49 -1.91
C TYR A 687 16.28 -26.64 -2.89
N ARG A 688 15.13 -27.31 -2.77
CA ARG A 688 14.77 -28.54 -3.48
C ARG A 688 13.43 -28.40 -4.19
N SER A 689 13.29 -29.00 -5.37
CA SER A 689 12.07 -28.90 -6.20
C SER A 689 10.78 -29.37 -5.54
N ASN A 690 10.86 -30.26 -4.56
CA ASN A 690 9.74 -30.75 -3.76
C ASN A 690 9.53 -29.97 -2.44
N GLY A 691 10.30 -28.90 -2.23
CA GLY A 691 10.21 -28.00 -1.10
C GLY A 691 9.78 -26.61 -1.55
N GLU A 692 10.47 -25.61 -1.03
CA GLU A 692 10.16 -24.20 -1.22
C GLU A 692 10.34 -23.75 -2.68
N GLN A 693 9.40 -22.93 -3.17
CA GLN A 693 9.40 -22.38 -4.52
C GLN A 693 9.98 -20.96 -4.60
N ASN A 694 10.48 -20.44 -3.48
CA ASN A 694 11.08 -19.12 -3.36
C ASN A 694 12.14 -19.12 -2.27
N VAL A 695 13.10 -18.19 -2.37
CA VAL A 695 13.98 -17.82 -1.27
C VAL A 695 13.17 -17.01 -0.25
N PHE A 696 13.50 -17.14 1.04
CA PHE A 696 12.83 -16.45 2.13
C PHE A 696 13.78 -15.51 2.88
N HIS A 697 13.31 -14.29 3.15
CA HIS A 697 13.92 -13.35 4.09
C HIS A 697 13.11 -13.36 5.38
N GLY A 698 13.30 -14.37 6.23
CA GLY A 698 12.42 -14.61 7.38
C GLY A 698 11.08 -15.15 6.90
N THR A 699 9.99 -14.41 7.12
CA THR A 699 8.65 -14.81 6.66
C THR A 699 8.24 -14.19 5.32
N GLN A 700 9.07 -13.32 4.73
CA GLN A 700 8.76 -12.67 3.46
C GLN A 700 9.37 -13.44 2.29
N SER A 701 8.56 -13.69 1.25
CA SER A 701 9.06 -14.20 -0.02
C SER A 701 10.04 -13.21 -0.65
N SER A 702 11.07 -13.72 -1.31
CA SER A 702 12.02 -12.89 -2.09
C SER A 702 12.11 -13.36 -3.54
N THR A 703 13.12 -14.12 -3.91
CA THR A 703 13.39 -14.58 -5.28
C THR A 703 12.61 -15.87 -5.58
N SER A 704 11.89 -15.93 -6.70
CA SER A 704 11.28 -17.18 -7.17
C SER A 704 12.36 -18.19 -7.59
N ILE A 705 12.18 -19.46 -7.25
CA ILE A 705 13.10 -20.53 -7.64
C ILE A 705 12.50 -21.27 -8.84
N ASP A 706 13.24 -21.29 -9.95
CA ASP A 706 12.85 -22.02 -11.15
C ASP A 706 13.49 -23.41 -11.16
N TYR A 707 12.69 -24.45 -10.90
CA TYR A 707 13.13 -25.85 -10.92
C TYR A 707 12.95 -26.55 -12.28
N SER A 708 12.65 -25.83 -13.36
CA SER A 708 12.40 -26.44 -14.67
C SER A 708 13.63 -27.17 -15.24
N GLU A 709 14.83 -26.68 -14.93
CA GLU A 709 16.10 -27.27 -15.41
C GLU A 709 16.86 -28.06 -14.32
N HIS A 710 16.72 -27.68 -13.06
CA HIS A 710 17.51 -28.21 -11.94
C HIS A 710 16.62 -28.42 -10.71
N ASP A 711 16.79 -29.54 -10.01
CA ASP A 711 15.98 -29.92 -8.85
C ASP A 711 16.60 -29.51 -7.50
N TYR A 712 17.84 -29.03 -7.50
CA TYR A 712 18.57 -28.57 -6.33
C TYR A 712 19.34 -27.28 -6.61
N GLN A 713 19.19 -26.28 -5.73
CA GLN A 713 19.82 -24.96 -5.86
C GLN A 713 20.35 -24.47 -4.51
N ILE A 714 21.38 -23.62 -4.53
CA ILE A 714 21.93 -22.98 -3.33
C ILE A 714 21.97 -21.47 -3.57
N PHE A 715 21.37 -20.72 -2.65
CA PHE A 715 21.32 -19.26 -2.69
C PHE A 715 22.12 -18.64 -1.54
N ALA A 716 22.63 -17.43 -1.78
CA ALA A 716 23.22 -16.56 -0.78
C ALA A 716 22.39 -15.27 -0.66
N THR A 717 21.91 -14.98 0.53
CA THR A 717 21.21 -13.72 0.84
C THR A 717 22.15 -12.79 1.60
N TYR A 718 22.44 -11.62 1.02
CA TYR A 718 23.25 -10.58 1.63
C TYR A 718 22.35 -9.46 2.19
N CYS A 719 22.38 -9.25 3.50
CA CYS A 719 21.73 -8.09 4.14
C CYS A 719 22.63 -6.86 4.02
N ILE A 720 22.09 -5.77 3.49
CA ILE A 720 22.83 -4.52 3.28
C ILE A 720 22.95 -3.75 4.61
N PRO A 721 24.17 -3.39 5.04
CA PRO A 721 24.38 -2.65 6.29
C PRO A 721 23.76 -1.25 6.33
N ASP A 722 23.47 -0.76 7.55
CA ASP A 722 23.08 0.64 7.83
C ASP A 722 21.95 1.22 6.95
N GLY A 723 20.99 0.40 6.52
CA GLY A 723 19.89 0.85 5.65
C GLY A 723 20.34 1.27 4.25
N GLY A 724 21.48 0.76 3.79
CA GLY A 724 21.95 0.99 2.43
C GLY A 724 21.05 0.31 1.40
N PHE A 725 20.88 0.95 0.24
CA PHE A 725 19.96 0.53 -0.82
C PHE A 725 20.66 0.05 -2.11
N LEU A 726 21.97 -0.19 -2.04
CA LEU A 726 22.76 -0.62 -3.20
C LEU A 726 23.36 -2.01 -2.97
N PRO A 727 23.27 -2.90 -3.97
CA PRO A 727 23.91 -4.20 -3.88
C PRO A 727 25.44 -4.03 -3.80
N PRO A 728 26.17 -4.98 -3.17
CA PRO A 728 27.62 -5.01 -3.26
C PRO A 728 28.07 -5.23 -4.71
N TYR A 729 29.38 -5.06 -5.00
CA TYR A 729 29.89 -5.34 -6.34
C TYR A 729 29.66 -6.80 -6.76
N GLY A 730 29.70 -7.72 -5.80
CA GLY A 730 29.46 -9.14 -6.01
C GLY A 730 30.04 -10.02 -4.91
N LEU A 731 29.91 -11.32 -5.11
CA LEU A 731 30.43 -12.37 -4.23
C LEU A 731 31.60 -13.10 -4.90
N SER A 732 32.73 -13.20 -4.21
CA SER A 732 33.82 -14.13 -4.53
C SER A 732 33.59 -15.44 -3.79
N VAL A 733 33.33 -16.52 -4.51
CA VAL A 733 32.86 -17.80 -3.97
C VAL A 733 33.84 -18.92 -4.27
N ILE A 734 34.31 -19.61 -3.22
CA ILE A 734 35.13 -20.81 -3.33
C ILE A 734 34.28 -22.03 -3.01
N PHE A 735 34.03 -22.84 -4.03
CA PHE A 735 33.36 -24.13 -3.92
C PHE A 735 34.39 -25.21 -3.64
N THR A 736 34.13 -26.07 -2.68
CA THR A 736 34.87 -27.30 -2.40
C THR A 736 33.97 -28.48 -2.75
N TRP A 737 34.46 -29.36 -3.60
CA TRP A 737 33.71 -30.51 -4.11
C TRP A 737 34.01 -31.78 -3.30
N ALA A 738 33.18 -32.80 -3.46
CA ALA A 738 33.30 -34.06 -2.70
C ALA A 738 34.66 -34.77 -2.88
N ASP A 739 35.35 -34.55 -4.00
CA ASP A 739 36.70 -35.08 -4.27
C ASP A 739 37.83 -34.25 -3.63
N GLY A 740 37.49 -33.18 -2.92
CA GLY A 740 38.40 -32.24 -2.27
C GLY A 740 38.97 -31.16 -3.20
N SER A 741 38.59 -31.14 -4.48
CA SER A 741 38.98 -30.07 -5.40
C SER A 741 38.25 -28.76 -5.07
N THR A 742 38.83 -27.63 -5.47
CA THR A 742 38.26 -26.30 -5.24
C THR A 742 38.13 -25.49 -6.52
N THR A 743 37.03 -24.77 -6.69
CA THR A 743 36.83 -23.81 -7.79
C THR A 743 36.46 -22.44 -7.24
N LEU A 744 37.00 -21.38 -7.84
CA LEU A 744 36.71 -19.99 -7.51
C LEU A 744 35.83 -19.36 -8.59
N ARG A 745 34.76 -18.65 -8.19
CA ARG A 745 33.89 -17.87 -9.08
C ARG A 745 33.60 -16.50 -8.48
N THR A 746 33.54 -15.47 -9.32
CA THR A 746 32.98 -14.17 -8.93
C THR A 746 31.56 -14.07 -9.52
N ILE A 747 30.58 -13.77 -8.68
CA ILE A 747 29.18 -13.60 -9.02
C ILE A 747 28.83 -12.13 -8.75
N THR A 748 28.64 -11.33 -9.80
CA THR A 748 28.45 -9.88 -9.68
C THR A 748 26.99 -9.46 -9.73
N ASP A 749 26.13 -10.25 -10.35
CA ASP A 749 24.72 -9.93 -10.52
C ASP A 749 23.87 -10.64 -9.45
N PRO A 750 23.08 -9.91 -8.64
CA PRO A 750 22.02 -10.52 -7.84
C PRO A 750 20.90 -11.08 -8.73
N CYS A 751 20.06 -11.93 -8.16
CA CYS A 751 18.89 -12.50 -8.82
C CYS A 751 17.90 -11.39 -9.21
N LYS A 752 17.21 -11.59 -10.35
CA LYS A 752 16.32 -10.58 -10.97
C LYS A 752 14.90 -11.06 -11.23
N ASN A 753 14.48 -12.07 -10.49
CA ASN A 753 13.24 -12.81 -10.65
C ASN A 753 12.51 -12.83 -9.30
N PRO A 754 11.97 -11.67 -8.85
CA PRO A 754 11.21 -11.62 -7.61
C PRO A 754 9.96 -12.50 -7.69
N HIS A 755 9.58 -13.05 -6.54
CA HIS A 755 8.30 -13.72 -6.34
C HIS A 755 7.15 -12.73 -6.59
N PRO A 756 6.00 -13.15 -7.14
CA PRO A 756 4.87 -12.25 -7.38
C PRO A 756 4.44 -11.44 -6.15
N MET A 757 4.50 -12.06 -4.96
CA MET A 757 4.19 -11.38 -3.69
C MET A 757 5.26 -10.39 -3.21
N ALA A 758 6.46 -10.42 -3.79
CA ALA A 758 7.58 -9.55 -3.43
C ALA A 758 7.82 -8.44 -4.47
N MET A 759 6.99 -8.36 -5.51
CA MET A 759 7.20 -7.46 -6.65
C MET A 759 7.25 -5.99 -6.24
N GLU A 760 6.42 -5.59 -5.28
CA GLU A 760 6.36 -4.21 -4.78
C GLU A 760 7.57 -3.81 -3.94
N LEU A 761 8.26 -4.79 -3.35
CA LEU A 761 9.45 -4.59 -2.53
C LEU A 761 10.73 -4.61 -3.38
N TYR A 762 10.64 -5.10 -4.62
CA TYR A 762 11.80 -5.39 -5.46
C TYR A 762 12.17 -4.21 -6.36
N THR A 763 13.47 -3.99 -6.54
CA THR A 763 14.01 -2.95 -7.41
C THR A 763 14.79 -3.53 -8.59
N ALA A 764 14.86 -2.77 -9.70
CA ALA A 764 15.51 -3.22 -10.93
C ALA A 764 16.99 -3.61 -10.81
N ASN A 765 17.69 -3.22 -9.72
CA ASN A 765 19.07 -3.58 -9.44
C ASN A 765 19.22 -4.88 -8.61
N GLY A 766 18.13 -5.56 -8.26
CA GLY A 766 18.17 -6.83 -7.51
C GLY A 766 18.15 -6.68 -5.99
N VAL A 767 17.64 -5.55 -5.48
CA VAL A 767 17.50 -5.29 -4.04
C VAL A 767 16.03 -5.41 -3.63
N PHE A 768 15.78 -6.09 -2.52
CA PHE A 768 14.49 -6.12 -1.83
C PHE A 768 14.51 -5.08 -0.70
N HIS A 769 13.60 -4.10 -0.80
CA HIS A 769 13.43 -3.02 0.16
C HIS A 769 12.38 -3.34 1.20
N TYR A 770 12.72 -3.15 2.48
CA TYR A 770 11.84 -3.42 3.59
C TYR A 770 11.72 -2.21 4.51
N ASP A 771 10.48 -1.84 4.85
CA ASP A 771 10.24 -0.76 5.79
C ASP A 771 10.82 -1.09 7.17
N ASN A 772 11.67 -0.20 7.68
CA ASN A 772 12.32 -0.32 8.99
C ASN A 772 13.19 -1.58 9.19
N HIS A 773 13.58 -2.26 8.11
CA HIS A 773 14.47 -3.42 8.14
C HIS A 773 15.63 -3.24 7.16
N ALA A 774 16.67 -4.06 7.30
CA ALA A 774 17.78 -4.06 6.36
C ALA A 774 17.32 -4.60 5.00
N ASP A 775 17.69 -3.88 3.95
CA ASP A 775 17.53 -4.33 2.56
C ASP A 775 18.35 -5.58 2.29
N CYS A 776 17.92 -6.42 1.36
CA CYS A 776 18.57 -7.70 1.06
C CYS A 776 18.75 -7.94 -0.44
N CYS A 777 19.76 -8.73 -0.79
CA CYS A 777 20.01 -9.22 -2.16
C CYS A 777 20.25 -10.72 -2.18
N ASP A 778 19.63 -11.41 -3.12
CA ASP A 778 19.85 -12.84 -3.34
C ASP A 778 20.84 -13.11 -4.48
N TYR A 779 21.67 -14.12 -4.31
CA TYR A 779 22.64 -14.59 -5.29
C TYR A 779 22.55 -16.10 -5.47
N LEU A 780 22.25 -16.56 -6.68
CA LEU A 780 22.32 -17.99 -7.02
C LEU A 780 23.79 -18.45 -7.07
N LEU A 781 24.18 -19.30 -6.11
CA LEU A 781 25.54 -19.83 -6.00
C LEU A 781 25.73 -21.08 -6.86
N TYR A 782 24.77 -22.01 -6.79
CA TYR A 782 24.81 -23.31 -7.45
C TYR A 782 23.41 -23.72 -7.90
N ALA A 783 23.31 -24.34 -9.08
CA ALA A 783 22.12 -25.03 -9.56
C ALA A 783 22.56 -26.33 -10.25
N GLY A 784 21.94 -27.45 -9.89
CA GLY A 784 22.33 -28.77 -10.37
C GLY A 784 21.59 -29.88 -9.62
N THR A 785 22.31 -30.97 -9.32
CA THR A 785 21.77 -32.07 -8.51
C THR A 785 22.43 -32.07 -7.14
N GLU A 786 21.71 -32.48 -6.10
CA GLU A 786 22.24 -32.55 -4.72
C GLU A 786 23.52 -33.40 -4.64
N ALA A 787 23.59 -34.51 -5.38
CA ALA A 787 24.74 -35.42 -5.37
C ALA A 787 26.02 -34.81 -5.97
N GLU A 788 25.89 -33.78 -6.81
CA GLU A 788 27.00 -33.07 -7.45
C GLU A 788 27.25 -31.69 -6.83
N ALA A 789 26.49 -31.35 -5.79
CA ALA A 789 26.63 -30.08 -5.09
C ALA A 789 28.00 -29.96 -4.39
N PRO A 790 28.50 -28.73 -4.20
CA PRO A 790 29.67 -28.50 -3.35
C PRO A 790 29.42 -29.02 -1.94
N VAL A 791 30.43 -29.65 -1.33
CA VAL A 791 30.37 -30.10 0.08
C VAL A 791 30.79 -28.99 1.04
N LYS A 792 31.31 -27.87 0.52
CA LYS A 792 31.62 -26.67 1.29
C LYS A 792 31.67 -25.45 0.37
N ILE A 793 31.11 -24.33 0.81
CA ILE A 793 31.12 -23.05 0.08
C ILE A 793 31.74 -21.99 0.98
N ASN A 794 32.68 -21.20 0.46
CA ASN A 794 33.22 -20.04 1.15
C ASN A 794 32.86 -18.76 0.38
N VAL A 795 32.16 -17.82 1.01
CA VAL A 795 31.72 -16.57 0.36
C VAL A 795 32.49 -15.36 0.88
N THR A 796 32.95 -14.51 -0.02
CA THR A 796 33.57 -13.20 0.27
C THR A 796 32.85 -12.07 -0.49
N VAL A 797 32.25 -11.11 0.21
CA VAL A 797 31.52 -9.97 -0.36
C VAL A 797 32.50 -8.88 -0.79
N LEU A 798 32.41 -8.48 -2.05
CA LEU A 798 33.32 -7.55 -2.69
C LEU A 798 32.74 -6.14 -2.69
N LYS A 799 33.55 -5.16 -2.26
CA LYS A 799 33.20 -3.73 -2.32
C LYS A 799 33.46 -3.12 -3.70
N GLY A 800 34.32 -3.74 -4.49
CA GLY A 800 34.63 -3.32 -5.84
C GLY A 800 35.28 -4.44 -6.65
N ASP A 801 35.51 -4.15 -7.93
CA ASP A 801 36.06 -5.09 -8.87
C ASP A 801 37.46 -5.60 -8.44
N PRO A 802 37.63 -6.90 -8.17
CA PRO A 802 38.91 -7.48 -7.77
C PRO A 802 39.95 -7.47 -8.90
N THR A 803 39.52 -7.22 -10.15
CA THR A 803 40.37 -7.13 -11.34
C THR A 803 40.78 -5.69 -11.68
N ALA A 804 40.20 -4.69 -11.01
CA ALA A 804 40.54 -3.30 -11.24
C ALA A 804 41.99 -2.97 -10.83
N ALA A 805 42.56 -1.93 -11.46
CA ALA A 805 43.93 -1.48 -11.18
C ALA A 805 44.17 -1.07 -9.71
N SER A 806 43.10 -0.73 -8.99
CA SER A 806 43.08 -0.54 -7.55
C SER A 806 41.92 -1.34 -6.97
N PHE A 807 42.21 -2.28 -6.08
CA PHE A 807 41.19 -3.08 -5.42
C PHE A 807 40.36 -2.20 -4.47
N GLY A 808 39.04 -2.15 -4.70
CA GLY A 808 38.09 -1.38 -3.89
C GLY A 808 37.90 -1.91 -2.46
N GLY A 809 38.45 -3.09 -2.18
CA GLY A 809 38.36 -3.76 -0.89
C GLY A 809 37.27 -4.83 -0.85
N VAL A 810 37.15 -5.49 0.30
CA VAL A 810 36.03 -6.35 0.68
C VAL A 810 35.21 -5.64 1.75
N PHE A 811 33.95 -6.02 1.90
CA PHE A 811 33.27 -5.78 3.17
C PHE A 811 33.85 -6.80 4.16
N PHE A 812 34.53 -6.32 5.21
CA PHE A 812 35.13 -7.20 6.20
C PHE A 812 34.03 -7.70 7.15
N GLY A 813 34.17 -8.94 7.64
CA GLY A 813 33.15 -9.60 8.43
C GLY A 813 33.01 -11.07 8.13
N SER A 814 31.98 -11.76 8.62
CA SER A 814 31.68 -13.12 8.14
C SER A 814 31.40 -13.10 6.64
N GLY A 815 30.88 -12.01 6.08
CA GLY A 815 30.90 -11.75 4.64
C GLY A 815 32.28 -11.86 3.98
N ALA A 816 33.40 -11.94 4.71
CA ALA A 816 34.72 -12.37 4.26
C ALA A 816 35.06 -13.77 4.80
N GLY A 817 34.45 -14.81 4.22
CA GLY A 817 34.81 -16.20 4.49
C GLY A 817 33.74 -17.07 5.16
N ILE A 818 32.44 -16.79 5.01
CA ILE A 818 31.37 -17.69 5.49
C ILE A 818 31.55 -19.05 4.88
N THR A 819 31.74 -20.04 5.73
CA THR A 819 31.72 -21.45 5.37
C THR A 819 30.30 -21.96 5.52
N TRP A 820 29.68 -22.38 4.42
CA TRP A 820 28.52 -23.27 4.45
C TRP A 820 28.99 -24.71 4.22
N GLU A 821 28.43 -25.63 4.99
CA GLU A 821 28.56 -27.09 4.82
C GLU A 821 27.13 -27.66 4.79
N PRO A 822 26.83 -28.65 3.91
CA PRO A 822 25.52 -29.27 3.88
C PRO A 822 25.14 -29.83 5.26
N ALA A 823 23.89 -29.65 5.67
CA ALA A 823 23.37 -30.32 6.86
C ALA A 823 23.46 -31.84 6.65
N GLY A 824 24.10 -32.54 7.61
CA GLY A 824 24.44 -33.96 7.51
C GLY A 824 23.34 -34.91 7.96
#